data_AF-A0A087UQR5-F1
#
_entry.id   AF-A0A087UQR5-F1
#
_cell.length_a   1.000
_cell.length_b   1.000
_cell.length_c   1.000
_cell.angle_alpha   90.00
_cell.angle_beta   90.00
_cell.angle_gamma   90.00
#
_symmetry.space_group_name_H-M   'P 1'
#
loop_
_entity.id
_entity.type
_entity.pdbx_description
1 polymer ?
#
loop_
_entity_poly.entity_id
_entity_poly.type
_entity_poly.pdbx_seq_one_letter_code
_entity_poly.pdbx_strand_id
1 'polypeptide(L)'
;MAAIVTLTVIVTDITATPPQTGTGTLVVTIIDLNDYPPSFPRPWTPETPEVHVNAMEEQPKGSVVATLIATDPDSNIAEYRIEPENEYFHIDNVSGVISVKSRVDYESIQEVVFKVVVYDTGIPQMSATAIVTAKVININDNDPMFDKSSYHAKVPENSPQGTSVVAVQAVDADVGDFGIIKYSLLGERSHDFTIDQKGIIRVAAAANLDRETTPSITLQVVATDQGQDVDTRRAISVPLYITLEDQNDNPPMFTQREYEASVVSNLPVSPPTSVMQLTAEDKDIGDNAKILYSIISGNEKDVFGINPETGVIYPTKELPENVKSFKLRVRAMNEGDESQVDEAVVHIRIVEINQDKPKFLVPATPNATVEIPENQSVPDFLVLMVSAEDKDRGENGRVSYYLKVGDTNVEETEHFRINTVTGEIRTKVILDREEKPKYQLVLAARDNGSPVAFESLRFLTVILLDVDDNSPEFPRTQTTNPYVFTLEENLPINFPIGQVLAQDKDVGENALIYYYIVDGNFGGNFRVEKTTGVLRSNTSFDREEREYYEIVVKATSNPDYIVYEREEEQGFSAASRSYREEDLSLALVRITISDVNDNAPKFLNDPYLAGIRTSMQVGDLVAAVSAVDPDVGENGRFEYRLDAIRLFRPGVSGSVRPVPSPFNISSDGHITAAQLMAQYDHARFELRVAAKEVASPFRVAKATVKVWIYEQNQLVRVIVPQPPEEVHKRKTLIHEILSNATRGVVVIDDIRYHVNEKKKLVRKWTDLYIHVVNNQDEMMLIPQVLEAVDSNSKVLSDRQEIKIHKIVPAYVDLLDEEFDLALAALIALLVVIFVGIITMIVCCLCLKKWYTVKIHE
;
A
#
# COMPACT_ATOMS: atom_id res chain seq x y z
N MET A 1 -35.52 -85.20 121.53
CA MET A 1 -34.54 -85.72 122.52
C MET A 1 -35.26 -86.61 123.52
N ALA A 2 -34.71 -87.76 123.93
CA ALA A 2 -35.44 -88.73 124.76
C ALA A 2 -35.21 -88.55 126.27
N ALA A 3 -36.29 -88.57 127.06
CA ALA A 3 -36.24 -88.52 128.54
C ALA A 3 -36.49 -89.92 129.15
N ILE A 4 -35.79 -90.30 130.23
CA ILE A 4 -35.86 -91.63 130.87
C ILE A 4 -36.34 -91.51 132.33
N VAL A 5 -37.29 -92.36 132.76
CA VAL A 5 -37.86 -92.40 134.13
C VAL A 5 -37.82 -93.84 134.71
N THR A 6 -37.47 -94.02 135.99
CA THR A 6 -37.38 -95.32 136.69
C THR A 6 -38.28 -95.44 137.93
N LEU A 7 -38.94 -96.59 138.12
CA LEU A 7 -39.90 -96.86 139.21
C LEU A 7 -39.67 -98.25 139.84
N THR A 8 -39.78 -98.39 141.17
CA THR A 8 -39.68 -99.69 141.88
C THR A 8 -41.07 -100.27 142.15
N VAL A 9 -41.30 -101.53 141.79
CA VAL A 9 -42.56 -102.26 141.94
C VAL A 9 -42.39 -103.39 142.96
N ILE A 10 -43.33 -103.49 143.91
CA ILE A 10 -43.40 -104.56 144.92
C ILE A 10 -44.60 -105.45 144.60
N VAL A 11 -44.38 -106.75 144.47
CA VAL A 11 -45.43 -107.75 144.25
C VAL A 11 -45.54 -108.61 145.50
N THR A 12 -46.78 -108.81 145.97
CA THR A 12 -47.11 -109.60 147.17
C THR A 12 -47.90 -110.84 146.77
N ASP A 13 -47.39 -112.03 147.09
CA ASP A 13 -48.13 -113.28 146.97
C ASP A 13 -48.99 -113.51 148.22
N ILE A 14 -50.29 -113.33 148.03
CA ILE A 14 -51.34 -113.45 149.04
C ILE A 14 -51.78 -114.89 149.31
N THR A 15 -51.30 -115.87 148.54
CA THR A 15 -51.69 -117.28 148.68
C THR A 15 -50.86 -118.04 149.71
N ALA A 16 -49.68 -117.52 150.07
CA ALA A 16 -48.86 -118.05 151.14
C ALA A 16 -49.39 -117.55 152.50
N THR A 17 -49.47 -118.43 153.50
CA THR A 17 -49.68 -118.03 154.91
C THR A 17 -48.46 -118.37 155.76
N PRO A 18 -47.73 -117.35 156.28
CA PRO A 18 -47.93 -115.93 156.02
C PRO A 18 -47.48 -115.48 154.60
N PRO A 19 -48.05 -114.39 154.03
CA PRO A 19 -47.79 -113.89 152.67
C PRO A 19 -46.34 -113.49 152.42
N GLN A 20 -45.83 -113.69 151.20
CA GLN A 20 -44.46 -113.30 150.79
C GLN A 20 -44.46 -112.17 149.77
N THR A 21 -43.42 -111.33 149.77
CA THR A 21 -43.28 -110.20 148.83
C THR A 21 -41.93 -110.21 148.12
N GLY A 22 -41.90 -109.82 146.84
CA GLY A 22 -40.70 -109.57 146.06
C GLY A 22 -40.73 -108.20 145.36
N THR A 23 -39.56 -107.62 145.06
CA THR A 23 -39.44 -106.27 144.46
C THR A 23 -38.59 -106.26 143.17
N GLY A 24 -38.96 -105.44 142.18
CA GLY A 24 -38.20 -105.19 140.94
C GLY A 24 -38.32 -103.73 140.45
N THR A 25 -37.58 -103.33 139.41
CA THR A 25 -37.53 -101.93 138.92
C THR A 25 -37.88 -101.83 137.42
N LEU A 26 -38.68 -100.85 137.02
CA LEU A 26 -39.13 -100.55 135.64
C LEU A 26 -38.50 -99.24 135.14
N VAL A 27 -38.01 -99.21 133.91
CA VAL A 27 -37.43 -98.02 133.22
C VAL A 27 -38.29 -97.69 131.99
N VAL A 28 -38.64 -96.41 131.77
CA VAL A 28 -39.45 -95.94 130.61
C VAL A 28 -38.74 -94.78 129.89
N THR A 29 -38.70 -94.81 128.55
CA THR A 29 -38.08 -93.78 127.68
C THR A 29 -39.13 -93.15 126.74
N ILE A 30 -39.14 -91.82 126.58
CA ILE A 30 -40.07 -91.08 125.69
C ILE A 30 -39.32 -90.52 124.47
N ILE A 31 -39.90 -90.60 123.26
CA ILE A 31 -39.39 -90.08 121.98
C ILE A 31 -40.44 -89.18 121.31
N ASP A 32 -39.98 -88.11 120.66
CA ASP A 32 -40.79 -87.11 119.94
C ASP A 32 -41.09 -87.57 118.50
N LEU A 33 -42.24 -87.18 117.92
CA LEU A 33 -42.71 -87.59 116.58
C LEU A 33 -43.00 -86.34 115.72
N ASN A 34 -42.64 -86.35 114.43
CA ASN A 34 -42.92 -85.25 113.48
C ASN A 34 -44.42 -85.22 113.12
N ASP A 35 -45.21 -84.33 113.70
CA ASP A 35 -46.68 -84.31 113.57
C ASP A 35 -47.28 -82.98 113.05
N TYR A 36 -46.47 -81.95 112.79
CA TYR A 36 -46.84 -80.69 112.12
C TYR A 36 -46.06 -80.47 110.81
N PRO A 37 -46.74 -80.15 109.68
CA PRO A 37 -46.08 -79.80 108.43
C PRO A 37 -45.59 -78.34 108.37
N PRO A 38 -44.74 -77.98 107.39
CA PRO A 38 -44.39 -76.59 107.09
C PRO A 38 -45.61 -75.71 106.81
N SER A 39 -45.46 -74.40 106.98
CA SER A 39 -46.51 -73.41 106.67
C SER A 39 -45.94 -72.12 106.06
N PHE A 40 -46.59 -71.59 105.03
CA PHE A 40 -46.28 -70.26 104.48
C PHE A 40 -46.97 -69.15 105.29
N PRO A 41 -46.55 -67.87 105.17
CA PRO A 41 -47.11 -66.76 105.91
C PRO A 41 -48.52 -66.43 105.41
N ARG A 42 -49.38 -65.91 106.30
CA ARG A 42 -50.72 -65.42 105.93
C ARG A 42 -50.64 -64.38 104.80
N PRO A 43 -51.58 -64.34 103.85
CA PRO A 43 -52.94 -64.91 103.90
C PRO A 43 -53.05 -66.40 103.56
N TRP A 44 -51.95 -67.05 103.17
CA TRP A 44 -51.95 -68.49 102.89
C TRP A 44 -52.45 -69.31 104.09
N THR A 45 -53.32 -70.28 103.84
CA THR A 45 -53.67 -71.35 104.79
C THR A 45 -53.73 -72.69 104.05
N PRO A 46 -53.70 -73.84 104.75
CA PRO A 46 -53.88 -75.15 104.11
C PRO A 46 -55.19 -75.28 103.32
N GLU A 47 -56.26 -74.60 103.74
CA GLU A 47 -57.56 -74.57 103.05
C GLU A 47 -57.60 -73.58 101.88
N THR A 48 -56.81 -72.49 101.95
CA THR A 48 -56.70 -71.48 100.89
C THR A 48 -55.23 -71.23 100.55
N PRO A 49 -54.61 -72.12 99.74
CA PRO A 49 -53.18 -72.08 99.50
C PRO A 49 -52.76 -71.04 98.46
N GLU A 50 -53.43 -69.90 98.34
CA GLU A 50 -53.20 -68.93 97.25
C GLU A 50 -52.22 -67.81 97.65
N VAL A 51 -51.35 -67.43 96.71
CA VAL A 51 -50.47 -66.27 96.83
C VAL A 51 -50.49 -65.47 95.53
N HIS A 52 -50.69 -64.16 95.61
CA HIS A 52 -50.64 -63.27 94.45
C HIS A 52 -49.35 -62.45 94.43
N VAL A 53 -48.73 -62.37 93.26
CA VAL A 53 -47.52 -61.58 93.02
C VAL A 53 -47.68 -60.78 91.72
N ASN A 54 -46.99 -59.66 91.61
CA ASN A 54 -46.95 -58.88 90.38
C ASN A 54 -45.56 -59.03 89.73
N ALA A 55 -45.54 -59.33 88.43
CA ALA A 55 -44.33 -59.37 87.62
C ALA A 55 -44.44 -58.25 86.58
N MET A 56 -43.45 -57.36 86.52
CA MET A 56 -43.35 -56.46 85.37
C MET A 56 -42.93 -57.28 84.14
N GLU A 57 -43.53 -57.00 82.99
CA GLU A 57 -43.05 -57.57 81.74
C GLU A 57 -41.67 -57.02 81.36
N GLU A 58 -41.04 -57.65 80.36
CA GLU A 58 -39.72 -57.27 79.84
C GLU A 58 -38.59 -57.25 80.87
N GLN A 59 -38.83 -57.76 82.08
CA GLN A 59 -37.82 -57.85 83.13
C GLN A 59 -36.71 -58.82 82.71
N PRO A 60 -35.43 -58.45 82.91
CA PRO A 60 -34.31 -59.33 82.60
C PRO A 60 -34.39 -60.67 83.32
N LYS A 61 -33.87 -61.73 82.69
CA LYS A 61 -33.71 -63.04 83.33
C LYS A 61 -32.95 -62.92 84.65
N GLY A 62 -33.48 -63.53 85.71
CA GLY A 62 -32.96 -63.47 87.09
C GLY A 62 -33.57 -62.36 87.95
N SER A 63 -34.38 -61.47 87.39
CA SER A 63 -35.07 -60.43 88.15
C SER A 63 -35.97 -61.04 89.21
N VAL A 64 -35.91 -60.50 90.43
CA VAL A 64 -36.69 -60.99 91.57
C VAL A 64 -38.14 -60.54 91.42
N VAL A 65 -39.05 -61.50 91.48
CA VAL A 65 -40.51 -61.26 91.41
C VAL A 65 -41.10 -61.21 92.81
N ALA A 66 -40.78 -62.20 93.64
CA ALA A 66 -41.26 -62.32 95.01
C ALA A 66 -40.38 -63.26 95.83
N THR A 67 -40.65 -63.40 97.14
CA THR A 67 -39.98 -64.37 98.01
C THR A 67 -41.01 -65.07 98.90
N LEU A 68 -40.99 -66.40 98.93
CA LEU A 68 -41.88 -67.24 99.71
C LEU A 68 -41.11 -67.98 100.81
N ILE A 69 -41.35 -67.63 102.06
CA ILE A 69 -40.63 -68.18 103.21
C ILE A 69 -41.61 -68.98 104.09
N ALA A 70 -41.37 -70.27 104.27
CA ALA A 70 -42.14 -71.15 105.15
C ALA A 70 -41.45 -71.40 106.50
N THR A 71 -42.24 -71.79 107.50
CA THR A 71 -41.78 -72.16 108.85
C THR A 71 -42.42 -73.46 109.32
N ASP A 72 -41.69 -74.25 110.10
CA ASP A 72 -42.12 -75.54 110.65
C ASP A 72 -41.80 -75.62 112.16
N PRO A 73 -42.75 -75.99 113.04
CA PRO A 73 -42.53 -76.10 114.49
C PRO A 73 -41.71 -77.30 114.96
N ASP A 74 -41.74 -78.42 114.25
CA ASP A 74 -41.17 -79.71 114.69
C ASP A 74 -39.82 -79.99 114.04
N SER A 75 -39.62 -79.47 112.82
CA SER A 75 -38.49 -79.75 111.95
C SER A 75 -37.96 -78.47 111.27
N ASN A 76 -36.80 -78.56 110.61
CA ASN A 76 -36.32 -77.48 109.74
C ASN A 76 -36.90 -77.64 108.32
N ILE A 77 -36.92 -76.55 107.54
CA ILE A 77 -37.26 -76.60 106.12
C ILE A 77 -36.12 -77.23 105.31
N ALA A 78 -36.44 -78.23 104.50
CA ALA A 78 -35.50 -78.93 103.64
C ALA A 78 -35.29 -78.21 102.29
N GLU A 79 -36.35 -77.99 101.51
CA GLU A 79 -36.26 -77.33 100.20
C GLU A 79 -37.59 -76.75 99.70
N TYR A 80 -37.50 -75.73 98.83
CA TYR A 80 -38.60 -75.19 98.01
C TYR A 80 -38.50 -75.66 96.56
N ARG A 81 -39.63 -75.97 95.93
CA ARG A 81 -39.70 -76.36 94.51
C ARG A 81 -40.93 -75.79 93.82
N ILE A 82 -40.82 -75.46 92.53
CA ILE A 82 -41.99 -75.25 91.66
C ILE A 82 -42.30 -76.60 90.99
N GLU A 83 -43.46 -77.18 91.28
CA GLU A 83 -43.82 -78.54 90.83
C GLU A 83 -45.19 -78.55 90.12
N PRO A 84 -45.24 -78.82 88.79
CA PRO A 84 -44.10 -79.03 87.87
C PRO A 84 -43.34 -77.72 87.57
N GLU A 85 -42.13 -77.82 87.02
CA GLU A 85 -41.32 -76.64 86.63
C GLU A 85 -42.12 -75.65 85.76
N ASN A 86 -41.94 -74.36 86.01
CA ASN A 86 -42.56 -73.28 85.22
C ASN A 86 -41.60 -72.76 84.13
N GLU A 87 -42.14 -72.29 83.01
CA GLU A 87 -41.39 -71.73 81.87
C GLU A 87 -40.83 -70.33 82.16
N TYR A 88 -41.61 -69.50 82.87
CA TYR A 88 -41.35 -68.09 83.11
C TYR A 88 -40.68 -67.81 84.46
N PHE A 89 -40.89 -68.67 85.45
CA PHE A 89 -40.42 -68.45 86.82
C PHE A 89 -39.60 -69.62 87.37
N HIS A 90 -38.60 -69.29 88.17
CA HIS A 90 -37.74 -70.21 88.92
C HIS A 90 -37.77 -69.85 90.40
N ILE A 91 -37.84 -70.84 91.30
CA ILE A 91 -37.71 -70.63 92.75
C ILE A 91 -36.37 -71.18 93.23
N ASP A 92 -35.66 -70.38 94.03
CA ASP A 92 -34.45 -70.83 94.72
C ASP A 92 -34.81 -71.82 95.84
N ASN A 93 -34.14 -72.98 95.86
CA ASN A 93 -34.53 -74.10 96.71
C ASN A 93 -34.23 -73.92 98.20
N VAL A 94 -33.44 -72.91 98.58
CA VAL A 94 -33.11 -72.61 99.99
C VAL A 94 -33.79 -71.32 100.46
N SER A 95 -33.74 -70.26 99.66
CA SER A 95 -34.24 -68.93 100.05
C SER A 95 -35.72 -68.70 99.72
N GLY A 96 -36.31 -69.50 98.84
CA GLY A 96 -37.70 -69.33 98.40
C GLY A 96 -37.90 -68.11 97.48
N VAL A 97 -36.84 -67.53 96.93
CA VAL A 97 -36.91 -66.39 95.99
C VAL A 97 -37.42 -66.86 94.63
N ILE A 98 -38.53 -66.28 94.17
CA ILE A 98 -39.07 -66.45 92.82
C ILE A 98 -38.42 -65.40 91.91
N SER A 99 -37.82 -65.85 90.82
CA SER A 99 -37.13 -65.03 89.84
C SER A 99 -37.55 -65.36 88.41
N VAL A 100 -37.40 -64.40 87.49
CA VAL A 100 -37.71 -64.57 86.07
C VAL A 100 -36.74 -65.57 85.42
N LYS A 101 -37.27 -66.63 84.83
CA LYS A 101 -36.54 -67.68 84.08
C LYS A 101 -36.43 -67.33 82.59
N SER A 102 -37.49 -66.77 82.01
CA SER A 102 -37.65 -66.44 80.58
C SER A 102 -38.50 -65.16 80.42
N ARG A 103 -38.38 -64.45 79.28
CA ARG A 103 -39.11 -63.20 78.99
C ARG A 103 -40.62 -63.39 79.23
N VAL A 104 -41.21 -62.45 79.95
CA VAL A 104 -42.66 -62.34 80.17
C VAL A 104 -43.09 -61.09 79.44
N ASP A 105 -44.05 -61.23 78.53
CA ASP A 105 -44.51 -60.22 77.56
C ASP A 105 -46.04 -60.15 77.69
N TYR A 106 -46.57 -58.98 78.05
CA TYR A 106 -47.96 -58.77 78.45
C TYR A 106 -48.93 -59.01 77.27
N GLU A 107 -48.53 -58.61 76.08
CA GLU A 107 -49.27 -58.80 74.82
C GLU A 107 -49.48 -60.29 74.51
N SER A 108 -48.56 -61.14 75.00
CA SER A 108 -48.63 -62.59 74.86
C SER A 108 -49.32 -63.27 76.06
N ILE A 109 -49.00 -62.88 77.29
CA ILE A 109 -49.49 -63.54 78.51
C ILE A 109 -49.65 -62.55 79.69
N GLN A 110 -50.86 -62.46 80.22
CA GLN A 110 -51.21 -61.46 81.24
C GLN A 110 -51.19 -62.01 82.68
N GLU A 111 -51.25 -63.34 82.84
CA GLU A 111 -51.26 -64.00 84.15
C GLU A 111 -50.65 -65.41 84.05
N VAL A 112 -49.81 -65.77 85.02
CA VAL A 112 -49.16 -67.08 85.09
C VAL A 112 -49.43 -67.71 86.46
N VAL A 113 -50.02 -68.91 86.47
CA VAL A 113 -50.34 -69.64 87.70
C VAL A 113 -49.42 -70.87 87.83
N PHE A 114 -48.73 -71.01 88.97
CA PHE A 114 -47.84 -72.15 89.23
C PHE A 114 -47.82 -72.56 90.70
N LYS A 115 -47.44 -73.81 90.97
CA LYS A 115 -47.47 -74.41 92.31
C LYS A 115 -46.07 -74.43 92.92
N VAL A 116 -45.91 -73.87 94.11
CA VAL A 116 -44.70 -73.92 94.95
C VAL A 116 -44.93 -74.90 96.09
N VAL A 117 -44.03 -75.85 96.29
CA VAL A 117 -44.06 -76.85 97.37
C VAL A 117 -42.84 -76.65 98.26
N VAL A 118 -43.04 -76.77 99.58
CA VAL A 118 -41.98 -76.74 100.58
C VAL A 118 -42.01 -78.01 101.42
N TYR A 119 -40.85 -78.61 101.66
CA TYR A 119 -40.69 -79.87 102.39
C TYR A 119 -39.94 -79.68 103.71
N ASP A 120 -40.30 -80.41 104.77
CA ASP A 120 -39.56 -80.44 106.05
C ASP A 120 -38.41 -81.47 106.05
N THR A 121 -37.65 -81.54 107.15
CA THR A 121 -36.60 -82.56 107.38
C THR A 121 -37.04 -83.74 108.25
N GLY A 122 -38.32 -83.84 108.61
CA GLY A 122 -38.84 -84.83 109.56
C GLY A 122 -38.99 -86.24 108.99
N ILE A 123 -39.27 -87.22 109.86
CA ILE A 123 -39.53 -88.62 109.46
C ILE A 123 -40.86 -89.10 110.08
N PRO A 124 -41.92 -89.35 109.28
CA PRO A 124 -41.99 -89.14 107.83
C PRO A 124 -41.96 -87.64 107.46
N GLN A 125 -41.43 -87.33 106.27
CA GLN A 125 -41.33 -85.97 105.74
C GLN A 125 -42.72 -85.43 105.39
N MET A 126 -43.05 -84.21 105.82
CA MET A 126 -44.29 -83.51 105.47
C MET A 126 -44.00 -82.29 104.58
N SER A 127 -45.05 -81.78 103.93
CA SER A 127 -44.93 -80.65 103.00
C SER A 127 -46.15 -79.73 103.01
N ALA A 128 -45.94 -78.49 102.55
CA ALA A 128 -46.99 -77.51 102.27
C ALA A 128 -46.91 -77.02 100.83
N THR A 129 -48.05 -76.63 100.28
CA THR A 129 -48.20 -76.18 98.90
C THR A 129 -48.80 -74.78 98.85
N ALA A 130 -48.24 -73.89 98.03
CA ALA A 130 -48.81 -72.60 97.64
C ALA A 130 -49.05 -72.54 96.11
N ILE A 131 -50.22 -72.07 95.69
CA ILE A 131 -50.58 -71.74 94.32
C ILE A 131 -50.29 -70.26 94.11
N VAL A 132 -49.23 -69.95 93.35
CA VAL A 132 -48.80 -68.59 93.06
C VAL A 132 -49.45 -68.14 91.76
N THR A 133 -50.14 -67.01 91.81
CA THR A 133 -50.68 -66.30 90.65
C THR A 133 -49.85 -65.04 90.42
N ALA A 134 -49.02 -65.05 89.38
CA ALA A 134 -48.22 -63.92 88.95
C ALA A 134 -48.98 -63.11 87.90
N LYS A 135 -49.43 -61.90 88.26
CA LYS A 135 -50.05 -60.95 87.33
C LYS A 135 -48.98 -60.14 86.61
N VAL A 136 -49.03 -60.12 85.29
CA VAL A 136 -48.10 -59.35 84.46
C VAL A 136 -48.58 -57.90 84.39
N ILE A 137 -47.68 -56.95 84.60
CA ILE A 137 -47.97 -55.51 84.56
C ILE A 137 -47.56 -54.97 83.20
N ASN A 138 -48.54 -54.42 82.46
CA ASN A 138 -48.35 -53.77 81.17
C ASN A 138 -47.44 -52.54 81.28
N ILE A 139 -46.51 -52.36 80.35
CA ILE A 139 -45.69 -51.15 80.16
C ILE A 139 -45.93 -50.57 78.76
N ASN A 140 -45.46 -49.35 78.50
CA ASN A 140 -45.56 -48.73 77.17
C ASN A 140 -44.35 -49.13 76.32
N ASP A 141 -44.33 -50.34 75.76
CA ASP A 141 -43.20 -50.86 74.98
C ASP A 141 -43.41 -50.93 73.47
N ASN A 142 -44.65 -50.84 72.97
CA ASN A 142 -44.96 -50.80 71.55
C ASN A 142 -45.10 -49.36 71.02
N ASP A 143 -44.64 -49.11 69.79
CA ASP A 143 -44.82 -47.82 69.12
C ASP A 143 -46.09 -47.87 68.24
N PRO A 144 -46.83 -46.76 68.07
CA PRO A 144 -47.89 -46.70 67.07
C PRO A 144 -47.33 -47.00 65.66
N MET A 145 -48.11 -47.66 64.81
CA MET A 145 -47.71 -47.98 63.43
C MET A 145 -48.82 -47.65 62.43
N PHE A 146 -48.47 -46.95 61.35
CA PHE A 146 -49.37 -46.68 60.22
C PHE A 146 -49.54 -47.89 59.29
N ASP A 147 -50.69 -48.02 58.63
CA ASP A 147 -50.97 -49.08 57.64
C ASP A 147 -50.18 -48.92 56.33
N LYS A 148 -49.64 -47.73 56.08
CA LYS A 148 -48.86 -47.37 54.88
C LYS A 148 -47.60 -46.61 55.24
N SER A 149 -46.59 -46.72 54.38
CA SER A 149 -45.34 -45.95 54.50
C SER A 149 -45.44 -44.51 53.98
N SER A 150 -46.50 -44.18 53.23
CA SER A 150 -46.83 -42.83 52.77
C SER A 150 -48.28 -42.75 52.29
N TYR A 151 -48.86 -41.55 52.32
CA TYR A 151 -50.19 -41.26 51.78
C TYR A 151 -50.09 -40.22 50.67
N HIS A 152 -50.95 -40.36 49.65
CA HIS A 152 -51.02 -39.44 48.52
C HIS A 152 -52.47 -39.02 48.32
N ALA A 153 -52.68 -37.73 48.07
CA ALA A 153 -54.00 -37.17 47.83
C ALA A 153 -53.95 -36.15 46.69
N LYS A 154 -55.09 -35.98 46.02
CA LYS A 154 -55.33 -34.92 45.05
C LYS A 154 -56.52 -34.11 45.52
N VAL A 155 -56.38 -32.79 45.46
CA VAL A 155 -57.42 -31.86 45.93
C VAL A 155 -57.47 -30.72 44.91
N PRO A 156 -58.63 -30.40 44.32
CA PRO A 156 -58.77 -29.21 43.51
C PRO A 156 -58.35 -27.97 44.30
N GLU A 157 -57.62 -27.06 43.68
CA GLU A 157 -57.44 -25.74 44.28
C GLU A 157 -58.78 -25.03 44.47
N ASN A 158 -58.82 -23.99 45.29
CA ASN A 158 -60.06 -23.33 45.70
C ASN A 158 -61.09 -24.25 46.40
N SER A 159 -60.70 -25.47 46.79
CA SER A 159 -61.59 -26.41 47.49
C SER A 159 -62.18 -25.79 48.77
N PRO A 160 -63.51 -25.86 48.98
CA PRO A 160 -64.14 -25.25 50.15
C PRO A 160 -63.76 -25.96 51.45
N GLN A 161 -63.91 -25.24 52.57
CA GLN A 161 -63.70 -25.78 53.91
C GLN A 161 -64.45 -27.11 54.11
N GLY A 162 -63.78 -28.09 54.71
CA GLY A 162 -64.37 -29.39 55.06
C GLY A 162 -64.29 -30.43 53.95
N THR A 163 -63.80 -30.07 52.75
CA THR A 163 -63.50 -31.00 51.66
C THR A 163 -62.56 -32.11 52.17
N SER A 164 -62.95 -33.36 51.93
CA SER A 164 -62.20 -34.53 52.36
C SER A 164 -60.97 -34.74 51.48
N VAL A 165 -59.79 -34.87 52.09
CA VAL A 165 -58.51 -35.03 51.37
C VAL A 165 -58.10 -36.49 51.33
N VAL A 166 -57.87 -37.10 52.50
CA VAL A 166 -57.47 -38.51 52.65
C VAL A 166 -57.75 -38.98 54.07
N ALA A 167 -57.89 -40.28 54.28
CA ALA A 167 -57.97 -40.90 55.60
C ALA A 167 -56.69 -41.71 55.87
N VAL A 168 -56.11 -41.52 57.05
CA VAL A 168 -54.96 -42.28 57.55
C VAL A 168 -55.38 -43.22 58.67
N GLN A 169 -54.59 -44.27 58.90
CA GLN A 169 -54.84 -45.23 59.97
C GLN A 169 -53.54 -45.73 60.58
N ALA A 170 -53.44 -45.63 61.90
CA ALA A 170 -52.41 -46.24 62.73
C ALA A 170 -53.03 -47.12 63.82
N VAL A 171 -52.25 -48.07 64.32
CA VAL A 171 -52.59 -49.00 65.42
C VAL A 171 -51.42 -49.11 66.39
N ASP A 172 -51.72 -49.29 67.67
CA ASP A 172 -50.75 -49.52 68.73
C ASP A 172 -51.15 -50.82 69.46
N ALA A 173 -50.17 -51.65 69.81
CA ALA A 173 -50.41 -52.97 70.37
C ALA A 173 -50.65 -52.94 71.89
N ASP A 174 -50.23 -51.86 72.57
CA ASP A 174 -50.37 -51.75 74.02
C ASP A 174 -51.84 -51.61 74.44
N VAL A 175 -52.14 -51.97 75.69
CA VAL A 175 -53.51 -51.90 76.22
C VAL A 175 -53.76 -50.61 77.01
N GLY A 176 -54.98 -50.07 76.90
CA GLY A 176 -55.41 -48.88 77.65
C GLY A 176 -54.89 -47.59 77.03
N ASP A 177 -54.48 -46.63 77.85
CA ASP A 177 -54.02 -45.32 77.37
C ASP A 177 -52.76 -45.39 76.50
N PHE A 178 -51.93 -46.43 76.67
CA PHE A 178 -50.78 -46.73 75.82
C PHE A 178 -51.18 -47.17 74.40
N GLY A 179 -52.37 -47.77 74.23
CA GLY A 179 -52.88 -48.18 72.91
C GLY A 179 -53.73 -47.13 72.17
N ILE A 180 -54.08 -46.01 72.81
CA ILE A 180 -55.01 -45.02 72.23
C ILE A 180 -54.23 -43.99 71.41
N ILE A 181 -54.53 -43.92 70.12
CA ILE A 181 -53.83 -43.03 69.19
C ILE A 181 -54.50 -41.67 69.10
N LYS A 182 -53.68 -40.63 69.12
CA LYS A 182 -54.02 -39.26 68.78
C LYS A 182 -53.24 -38.81 67.55
N TYR A 183 -53.97 -38.37 66.52
CA TYR A 183 -53.36 -37.83 65.30
C TYR A 183 -53.08 -36.34 65.39
N SER A 184 -52.03 -35.91 64.70
CA SER A 184 -51.73 -34.49 64.44
C SER A 184 -51.03 -34.32 63.09
N LEU A 185 -51.00 -33.09 62.58
CA LEU A 185 -50.32 -32.72 61.33
C LEU A 185 -49.15 -31.80 61.63
N LEU A 186 -48.01 -32.06 61.00
CA LEU A 186 -46.80 -31.26 61.09
C LEU A 186 -46.30 -30.89 59.69
N GLY A 187 -45.79 -29.68 59.53
CA GLY A 187 -45.33 -29.14 58.24
C GLY A 187 -45.70 -27.67 58.09
N GLU A 188 -45.08 -26.97 57.15
CA GLU A 188 -45.24 -25.53 56.94
C GLU A 188 -46.69 -25.12 56.68
N ARG A 189 -47.40 -25.93 55.89
CA ARG A 189 -48.79 -25.71 55.48
C ARG A 189 -49.80 -26.59 56.23
N SER A 190 -49.44 -27.08 57.42
CA SER A 190 -50.35 -27.93 58.20
C SER A 190 -51.64 -27.20 58.61
N HIS A 191 -51.60 -25.87 58.72
CA HIS A 191 -52.75 -25.02 59.05
C HIS A 191 -53.83 -24.96 57.95
N ASP A 192 -53.50 -25.34 56.72
CA ASP A 192 -54.46 -25.46 55.61
C ASP A 192 -55.32 -26.73 55.73
N PHE A 193 -54.99 -27.62 56.66
CA PHE A 193 -55.65 -28.90 56.84
C PHE A 193 -56.00 -29.15 58.30
N THR A 194 -57.00 -30.00 58.51
CA THR A 194 -57.41 -30.48 59.83
C THR A 194 -57.43 -32.00 59.80
N ILE A 195 -57.06 -32.66 60.90
CA ILE A 195 -57.17 -34.10 61.07
C ILE A 195 -58.06 -34.40 62.27
N ASP A 196 -59.03 -35.30 62.11
CA ASP A 196 -59.89 -35.74 63.21
C ASP A 196 -59.35 -36.97 63.94
N GLN A 197 -60.01 -37.37 65.03
CA GLN A 197 -59.64 -38.55 65.81
C GLN A 197 -59.72 -39.87 65.03
N LYS A 198 -60.42 -39.90 63.89
CA LYS A 198 -60.53 -41.07 63.01
C LYS A 198 -59.46 -41.06 61.91
N GLY A 199 -58.56 -40.09 61.91
CA GLY A 199 -57.51 -39.94 60.91
C GLY A 199 -57.99 -39.34 59.58
N ILE A 200 -59.20 -38.75 59.52
CA ILE A 200 -59.70 -38.10 58.31
C ILE A 200 -59.14 -36.69 58.21
N ILE A 201 -58.44 -36.42 57.12
CA ILE A 201 -57.86 -35.11 56.81
C ILE A 201 -58.82 -34.33 55.91
N ARG A 202 -59.10 -33.08 56.28
CA ARG A 202 -59.98 -32.15 55.56
C ARG A 202 -59.35 -30.79 55.38
N VAL A 203 -59.76 -30.06 54.35
CA VAL A 203 -59.38 -28.66 54.12
C VAL A 203 -59.88 -27.78 55.27
N ALA A 204 -58.99 -26.95 55.84
CA ALA A 204 -59.28 -26.06 56.94
C ALA A 204 -60.05 -24.79 56.49
N ALA A 205 -60.59 -24.03 57.45
CA ALA A 205 -61.34 -22.81 57.16
C ALA A 205 -60.49 -21.68 56.56
N ALA A 206 -59.23 -21.60 56.99
CA ALA A 206 -58.28 -20.58 56.56
C ALA A 206 -57.38 -21.06 55.41
N ALA A 207 -57.72 -22.20 54.79
CA ALA A 207 -56.90 -22.78 53.75
C ALA A 207 -56.92 -21.89 52.50
N ASN A 208 -55.75 -21.52 52.01
CA ASN A 208 -55.59 -20.85 50.72
C ASN A 208 -54.88 -21.78 49.74
N LEU A 209 -55.65 -22.71 49.18
CA LEU A 209 -55.14 -23.69 48.22
C LEU A 209 -55.17 -23.05 46.83
N ASP A 210 -53.98 -22.65 46.38
CA ASP A 210 -53.71 -21.99 45.10
C ASP A 210 -52.51 -22.73 44.48
N ARG A 211 -52.74 -23.35 43.32
CA ARG A 211 -51.80 -24.19 42.59
C ARG A 211 -50.74 -23.35 41.89
N GLU A 212 -51.09 -22.17 41.37
CA GLU A 212 -50.15 -21.23 40.74
C GLU A 212 -49.08 -20.79 41.73
N THR A 213 -49.43 -20.70 43.02
CA THR A 213 -48.50 -20.39 44.10
C THR A 213 -47.81 -21.63 44.68
N THR A 214 -48.53 -22.72 44.94
CA THR A 214 -47.95 -23.93 45.55
C THR A 214 -48.64 -25.20 45.03
N PRO A 215 -48.11 -25.82 43.96
CA PRO A 215 -48.78 -26.93 43.27
C PRO A 215 -48.80 -28.24 44.07
N SER A 216 -47.93 -28.38 45.08
CA SER A 216 -47.90 -29.56 45.95
C SER A 216 -47.54 -29.20 47.38
N ILE A 217 -48.15 -29.93 48.32
CA ILE A 217 -47.99 -29.72 49.75
C ILE A 217 -47.56 -31.05 50.38
N THR A 218 -46.45 -31.02 51.12
CA THR A 218 -45.96 -32.19 51.87
C THR A 218 -46.14 -31.95 53.36
N LEU A 219 -46.86 -32.85 54.02
CA LEU A 219 -47.08 -32.84 55.47
C LEU A 219 -46.56 -34.15 56.09
N GLN A 220 -46.31 -34.12 57.39
CA GLN A 220 -46.09 -35.29 58.21
C GLN A 220 -47.33 -35.54 59.06
N VAL A 221 -47.91 -36.72 58.94
CA VAL A 221 -49.00 -37.16 59.81
C VAL A 221 -48.38 -37.89 60.98
N VAL A 222 -48.62 -37.40 62.19
CA VAL A 222 -48.03 -37.93 63.42
C VAL A 222 -49.11 -38.68 64.19
N ALA A 223 -48.86 -39.94 64.52
CA ALA A 223 -49.65 -40.73 65.45
C ALA A 223 -48.88 -40.84 66.77
N THR A 224 -49.53 -40.50 67.88
CA THR A 224 -48.94 -40.54 69.23
C THR A 224 -49.89 -41.27 70.17
N ASP A 225 -49.35 -42.16 71.02
CA ASP A 225 -50.12 -42.80 72.08
C ASP A 225 -50.63 -41.78 73.12
N GLN A 226 -51.38 -42.23 74.13
CA GLN A 226 -51.86 -41.40 75.24
C GLN A 226 -51.24 -41.76 76.60
N GLY A 227 -49.97 -42.16 76.64
CA GLY A 227 -49.25 -42.38 77.91
C GLY A 227 -49.45 -41.25 78.94
N GLN A 228 -49.59 -41.65 80.23
CA GLN A 228 -49.95 -40.74 81.32
C GLN A 228 -48.99 -39.56 81.46
N ASP A 229 -47.69 -39.84 81.41
CA ASP A 229 -46.64 -38.81 81.36
C ASP A 229 -46.30 -38.50 79.90
N VAL A 230 -46.17 -37.21 79.58
CA VAL A 230 -45.88 -36.77 78.21
C VAL A 230 -44.54 -37.33 77.71
N ASP A 231 -43.56 -37.48 78.61
CA ASP A 231 -42.23 -37.99 78.30
C ASP A 231 -42.20 -39.49 78.02
N THR A 232 -43.23 -40.23 78.42
CA THR A 232 -43.34 -41.67 78.16
C THR A 232 -44.15 -41.99 76.91
N ARG A 233 -44.68 -40.98 76.21
CA ARG A 233 -45.46 -41.18 74.99
C ARG A 233 -44.58 -41.52 73.81
N ARG A 234 -44.99 -42.51 73.05
CA ARG A 234 -44.38 -42.94 71.80
C ARG A 234 -45.13 -42.33 70.63
N ALA A 235 -44.38 -41.93 69.61
CA ALA A 235 -44.93 -41.29 68.43
C ALA A 235 -44.19 -41.73 67.17
N ILE A 236 -44.94 -41.92 66.09
CA ILE A 236 -44.41 -42.17 64.75
C ILE A 236 -44.96 -41.12 63.78
N SER A 237 -44.22 -40.85 62.71
CA SER A 237 -44.69 -39.96 61.64
C SER A 237 -44.60 -40.63 60.27
N VAL A 238 -45.53 -40.27 59.39
CA VAL A 238 -45.61 -40.76 58.01
C VAL A 238 -45.84 -39.59 57.03
N PRO A 239 -45.15 -39.55 55.88
CA PRO A 239 -45.34 -38.47 54.92
C PRO A 239 -46.70 -38.56 54.20
N LEU A 240 -47.32 -37.40 54.03
CA LEU A 240 -48.50 -37.16 53.21
C LEU A 240 -48.15 -36.17 52.09
N TYR A 241 -48.32 -36.60 50.85
CA TYR A 241 -48.13 -35.79 49.66
C TYR A 241 -49.49 -35.39 49.06
N ILE A 242 -49.77 -34.09 49.02
CA ILE A 242 -50.99 -33.52 48.46
C ILE A 242 -50.62 -32.80 47.17
N THR A 243 -51.24 -33.18 46.05
CA THR A 243 -51.11 -32.48 44.77
C THR A 243 -52.36 -31.65 44.55
N LEU A 244 -52.20 -30.36 44.23
CA LEU A 244 -53.34 -29.52 43.87
C LEU A 244 -53.73 -29.76 42.40
N GLU A 245 -55.02 -29.96 42.15
CA GLU A 245 -55.57 -30.05 40.80
C GLU A 245 -56.01 -28.67 40.32
N ASP A 246 -55.64 -28.35 39.09
CA ASP A 246 -55.86 -27.06 38.44
C ASP A 246 -57.35 -26.73 38.29
N GLN A 247 -57.72 -25.47 38.47
CA GLN A 247 -59.02 -24.91 38.15
C GLN A 247 -58.85 -23.72 37.20
N ASN A 248 -59.79 -23.52 36.27
CA ASN A 248 -59.72 -22.42 35.30
C ASN A 248 -60.07 -21.08 35.98
N ASP A 249 -59.17 -20.51 36.78
CA ASP A 249 -59.40 -19.29 37.55
C ASP A 249 -58.47 -18.12 37.18
N ASN A 250 -57.53 -18.32 36.24
CA ASN A 250 -56.75 -17.26 35.65
C ASN A 250 -57.13 -17.04 34.18
N PRO A 251 -57.58 -15.82 33.79
CA PRO A 251 -57.83 -15.52 32.39
C PRO A 251 -56.53 -15.26 31.63
N PRO A 252 -56.51 -15.46 30.29
CA PRO A 252 -55.35 -15.17 29.47
C PRO A 252 -55.14 -13.66 29.41
N MET A 253 -53.89 -13.23 29.54
CA MET A 253 -53.52 -11.82 29.61
C MET A 253 -52.55 -11.47 28.51
N PHE A 254 -52.89 -10.49 27.66
CA PHE A 254 -51.94 -10.00 26.66
C PHE A 254 -50.71 -9.39 27.34
N THR A 255 -49.53 -9.66 26.79
CA THR A 255 -48.26 -9.09 27.28
C THR A 255 -48.19 -7.56 27.06
N GLN A 256 -48.97 -7.02 26.12
CA GLN A 256 -49.07 -5.59 25.83
C GLN A 256 -50.53 -5.17 25.59
N ARG A 257 -50.85 -3.92 25.93
CA ARG A 257 -52.19 -3.32 25.66
C ARG A 257 -52.31 -2.78 24.23
N GLU A 258 -51.21 -2.32 23.66
CA GLU A 258 -51.12 -1.80 22.31
C GLU A 258 -49.90 -2.42 21.60
N TYR A 259 -50.12 -2.91 20.38
CA TYR A 259 -49.10 -3.44 19.49
C TYR A 259 -49.00 -2.55 18.25
N GLU A 260 -47.78 -2.27 17.77
CA GLU A 260 -47.57 -1.48 16.55
C GLU A 260 -46.80 -2.28 15.49
N ALA A 261 -47.34 -2.36 14.29
CA ALA A 261 -46.69 -2.95 13.12
C ALA A 261 -46.68 -1.94 11.96
N SER A 262 -45.68 -2.03 11.08
CA SER A 262 -45.67 -1.34 9.81
C SER A 262 -45.53 -2.35 8.68
N VAL A 263 -46.41 -2.27 7.69
CA VAL A 263 -46.43 -3.17 6.52
C VAL A 263 -46.33 -2.36 5.23
N VAL A 264 -45.73 -2.96 4.22
CA VAL A 264 -45.65 -2.37 2.88
C VAL A 264 -47.01 -2.43 2.17
N SER A 265 -47.31 -1.43 1.34
CA SER A 265 -48.61 -1.35 0.63
C SER A 265 -48.89 -2.52 -0.32
N ASN A 266 -47.87 -3.21 -0.82
CA ASN A 266 -47.97 -4.37 -1.71
C ASN A 266 -47.76 -5.72 -1.00
N LEU A 267 -48.16 -5.81 0.27
CA LEU A 267 -47.94 -7.00 1.11
C LEU A 267 -48.48 -8.29 0.44
N PRO A 268 -47.66 -9.34 0.26
CA PRO A 268 -48.08 -10.59 -0.38
C PRO A 268 -49.18 -11.34 0.39
N VAL A 269 -50.23 -11.73 -0.34
CA VAL A 269 -51.39 -12.50 0.19
C VAL A 269 -51.29 -14.01 -0.08
N SER A 270 -50.42 -14.45 -1.00
CA SER A 270 -50.25 -15.86 -1.34
C SER A 270 -48.80 -16.18 -1.74
N PRO A 271 -48.01 -16.85 -0.87
CA PRO A 271 -48.36 -17.20 0.52
C PRO A 271 -48.52 -15.94 1.39
N PRO A 272 -49.41 -15.96 2.41
CA PRO A 272 -49.63 -14.81 3.25
C PRO A 272 -48.39 -14.50 4.10
N THR A 273 -48.01 -13.23 4.15
CA THR A 273 -46.85 -12.76 4.92
C THR A 273 -47.25 -12.50 6.38
N SER A 274 -46.49 -12.99 7.35
CA SER A 274 -46.71 -12.67 8.77
C SER A 274 -46.53 -11.18 9.04
N VAL A 275 -47.54 -10.52 9.62
CA VAL A 275 -47.52 -9.10 9.98
C VAL A 275 -46.94 -8.89 11.37
N MET A 276 -47.48 -9.63 12.35
CA MET A 276 -47.13 -9.55 13.77
C MET A 276 -47.62 -10.82 14.45
N GLN A 277 -46.92 -11.28 15.48
CA GLN A 277 -47.43 -12.31 16.39
C GLN A 277 -47.85 -11.67 17.71
N LEU A 278 -49.08 -11.92 18.14
CA LEU A 278 -49.55 -11.53 19.46
C LEU A 278 -49.17 -12.58 20.50
N THR A 279 -49.07 -12.15 21.75
CA THR A 279 -48.75 -13.05 22.86
C THR A 279 -49.62 -12.70 24.04
N ALA A 280 -50.39 -13.67 24.49
CA ALA A 280 -51.05 -13.68 25.78
C ALA A 280 -50.51 -14.85 26.61
N GLU A 281 -50.56 -14.71 27.92
CA GLU A 281 -50.11 -15.69 28.89
C GLU A 281 -51.26 -16.05 29.81
N ASP A 282 -51.40 -17.35 30.07
CA ASP A 282 -52.34 -17.91 31.03
C ASP A 282 -51.55 -18.67 32.10
N LYS A 283 -51.95 -18.54 33.37
CA LYS A 283 -51.20 -19.10 34.50
C LYS A 283 -51.65 -20.52 34.86
N ASP A 284 -52.81 -20.94 34.38
CA ASP A 284 -53.34 -22.27 34.60
C ASP A 284 -52.47 -23.31 33.86
N ILE A 285 -52.86 -24.59 33.87
CA ILE A 285 -52.13 -25.64 33.12
C ILE A 285 -53.04 -26.50 32.23
N GLY A 286 -52.43 -27.15 31.24
CA GLY A 286 -53.16 -28.08 30.37
C GLY A 286 -54.17 -27.37 29.48
N ASP A 287 -55.41 -27.86 29.46
CA ASP A 287 -56.48 -27.29 28.62
C ASP A 287 -56.96 -25.92 29.12
N ASN A 288 -56.91 -25.67 30.44
CA ASN A 288 -57.27 -24.37 31.03
C ASN A 288 -56.31 -23.27 30.55
N ALA A 289 -55.03 -23.59 30.34
CA ALA A 289 -54.03 -22.64 29.85
C ALA A 289 -54.05 -22.41 28.32
N LYS A 290 -54.90 -23.10 27.55
CA LYS A 290 -54.89 -22.99 26.09
C LYS A 290 -55.60 -21.73 25.63
N ILE A 291 -54.86 -20.89 24.92
CA ILE A 291 -55.32 -19.57 24.49
C ILE A 291 -55.75 -19.59 23.03
N LEU A 292 -56.93 -19.03 22.75
CA LEU A 292 -57.45 -18.79 21.42
C LEU A 292 -57.50 -17.28 21.10
N TYR A 293 -56.91 -16.91 19.97
CA TYR A 293 -56.84 -15.52 19.50
C TYR A 293 -57.89 -15.22 18.43
N SER A 294 -58.50 -14.04 18.49
CA SER A 294 -59.46 -13.57 17.48
C SER A 294 -59.39 -12.06 17.25
N ILE A 295 -59.76 -11.62 16.04
CA ILE A 295 -59.96 -10.20 15.73
C ILE A 295 -61.44 -9.88 15.94
N ILE A 296 -61.76 -8.95 16.82
CA ILE A 296 -63.14 -8.64 17.21
C ILE A 296 -63.68 -7.34 16.60
N SER A 297 -62.82 -6.39 16.20
CA SER A 297 -63.24 -5.19 15.46
C SER A 297 -62.07 -4.50 14.73
N GLY A 298 -62.35 -3.55 13.83
CA GLY A 298 -61.33 -2.78 13.10
C GLY A 298 -60.84 -3.44 11.80
N ASN A 299 -61.51 -4.52 11.38
CA ASN A 299 -61.21 -5.34 10.21
C ASN A 299 -62.44 -5.50 9.30
N GLU A 300 -63.17 -4.42 9.04
CA GLU A 300 -64.52 -4.44 8.43
C GLU A 300 -64.59 -5.05 7.02
N LYS A 301 -63.43 -5.22 6.36
CA LYS A 301 -63.31 -5.81 5.01
C LYS A 301 -62.64 -7.18 5.01
N ASP A 302 -62.38 -7.76 6.17
CA ASP A 302 -61.58 -8.98 6.35
C ASP A 302 -60.27 -8.89 5.55
N VAL A 303 -59.48 -7.84 5.83
CA VAL A 303 -58.18 -7.61 5.17
C VAL A 303 -57.10 -8.41 5.89
N PHE A 304 -57.23 -8.57 7.20
CA PHE A 304 -56.35 -9.39 8.02
C PHE A 304 -57.07 -10.63 8.54
N GLY A 305 -56.33 -11.72 8.66
CA GLY A 305 -56.69 -12.89 9.47
C GLY A 305 -55.77 -12.97 10.68
N ILE A 306 -56.19 -13.71 11.70
CA ILE A 306 -55.33 -14.11 12.81
C ILE A 306 -55.37 -15.62 12.94
N ASN A 307 -54.22 -16.23 13.16
CA ASN A 307 -54.17 -17.64 13.50
C ASN A 307 -54.64 -17.82 14.95
N PRO A 308 -55.69 -18.61 15.21
CA PRO A 308 -56.31 -18.72 16.53
C PRO A 308 -55.40 -19.39 17.57
N GLU A 309 -54.43 -20.21 17.18
CA GLU A 309 -53.53 -20.89 18.12
C GLU A 309 -52.23 -20.11 18.33
N THR A 310 -51.71 -19.47 17.28
CA THR A 310 -50.39 -18.81 17.33
C THR A 310 -50.44 -17.30 17.56
N GLY A 311 -51.60 -16.67 17.38
CA GLY A 311 -51.75 -15.21 17.47
C GLY A 311 -51.11 -14.44 16.31
N VAL A 312 -50.64 -15.12 15.25
CA VAL A 312 -50.04 -14.47 14.08
C VAL A 312 -51.12 -13.81 13.22
N ILE A 313 -50.99 -12.50 13.03
CA ILE A 313 -51.78 -11.71 12.11
C ILE A 313 -51.15 -11.78 10.71
N TYR A 314 -51.96 -11.97 9.68
CA TYR A 314 -51.53 -12.09 8.28
C TYR A 314 -52.56 -11.48 7.32
N PRO A 315 -52.19 -11.04 6.11
CA PRO A 315 -53.13 -10.51 5.14
C PRO A 315 -53.92 -11.63 4.47
N THR A 316 -55.22 -11.42 4.29
CA THR A 316 -56.11 -12.33 3.55
C THR A 316 -56.55 -11.73 2.21
N LYS A 317 -56.41 -10.40 2.04
CA LYS A 317 -56.70 -9.63 0.83
C LYS A 317 -55.67 -8.54 0.63
N GLU A 318 -55.57 -8.03 -0.59
CA GLU A 318 -54.70 -6.89 -0.91
C GLU A 318 -55.11 -5.65 -0.09
N LEU A 319 -54.11 -4.87 0.33
CA LEU A 319 -54.34 -3.68 1.14
C LEU A 319 -55.03 -2.59 0.31
N PRO A 320 -56.08 -1.90 0.81
CA PRO A 320 -56.77 -0.87 0.05
C PRO A 320 -55.88 0.36 -0.19
N GLU A 321 -55.79 0.86 -1.43
CA GLU A 321 -54.93 2.00 -1.82
C GLU A 321 -55.13 3.28 -0.99
N ASN A 322 -56.36 3.55 -0.52
CA ASN A 322 -56.71 4.79 0.18
C ASN A 322 -56.69 4.69 1.72
N VAL A 323 -56.17 3.60 2.27
CA VAL A 323 -56.07 3.40 3.73
C VAL A 323 -54.59 3.51 4.12
N LYS A 324 -54.28 4.34 5.12
CA LYS A 324 -52.89 4.54 5.61
C LYS A 324 -52.59 3.76 6.89
N SER A 325 -53.61 3.29 7.59
CA SER A 325 -53.45 2.54 8.83
C SER A 325 -54.71 1.76 9.18
N PHE A 326 -54.54 0.65 9.89
CA PHE A 326 -55.60 -0.11 10.54
C PHE A 326 -55.44 -0.07 12.07
N LYS A 327 -56.56 -0.12 12.78
CA LYS A 327 -56.62 -0.24 14.23
C LYS A 327 -57.48 -1.45 14.58
N LEU A 328 -56.85 -2.61 14.73
CA LEU A 328 -57.52 -3.86 15.05
C LEU A 328 -57.72 -3.95 16.56
N ARG A 329 -58.90 -4.41 17.00
CA ARG A 329 -59.10 -4.86 18.39
C ARG A 329 -59.10 -6.39 18.37
N VAL A 330 -58.31 -6.97 19.25
CA VAL A 330 -58.05 -8.41 19.33
C VAL A 330 -58.40 -8.93 20.70
N ARG A 331 -58.77 -10.21 20.76
CA ARG A 331 -59.18 -10.90 21.99
C ARG A 331 -58.38 -12.19 22.15
N ALA A 332 -57.96 -12.48 23.37
CA ALA A 332 -57.47 -13.78 23.83
C ALA A 332 -58.51 -14.37 24.80
N MET A 333 -58.76 -15.67 24.72
CA MET A 333 -59.70 -16.39 25.59
C MET A 333 -59.23 -17.83 25.82
N ASN A 334 -59.61 -18.46 26.94
CA ASN A 334 -59.35 -19.87 27.18
C ASN A 334 -60.18 -20.75 26.24
N GLU A 335 -59.65 -21.92 25.87
CA GLU A 335 -60.38 -22.91 25.09
C GLU A 335 -61.54 -23.51 25.91
N GLY A 336 -62.77 -23.07 25.62
CA GLY A 336 -63.99 -23.63 26.23
C GLY A 336 -64.64 -22.77 27.32
N ASP A 337 -64.07 -21.62 27.68
CA ASP A 337 -64.66 -20.65 28.61
C ASP A 337 -64.73 -19.24 27.98
N GLU A 338 -65.95 -18.82 27.60
CA GLU A 338 -66.18 -17.49 27.01
C GLU A 338 -66.19 -16.35 28.04
N SER A 339 -66.15 -16.65 29.34
CA SER A 339 -66.23 -15.65 30.41
C SER A 339 -64.87 -15.05 30.79
N GLN A 340 -63.77 -15.74 30.46
CA GLN A 340 -62.41 -15.35 30.78
C GLN A 340 -61.68 -14.87 29.52
N VAL A 341 -61.64 -13.55 29.35
CA VAL A 341 -61.08 -12.92 28.14
C VAL A 341 -60.23 -11.71 28.49
N ASP A 342 -59.24 -11.45 27.66
CA ASP A 342 -58.53 -10.17 27.63
C ASP A 342 -58.51 -9.59 26.22
N GLU A 343 -58.38 -8.28 26.13
CA GLU A 343 -58.44 -7.56 24.86
C GLU A 343 -57.29 -6.55 24.74
N ALA A 344 -56.77 -6.42 23.51
CA ALA A 344 -55.70 -5.50 23.15
C ALA A 344 -55.98 -4.83 21.80
N VAL A 345 -55.16 -3.83 21.46
CA VAL A 345 -55.26 -3.07 20.21
C VAL A 345 -53.99 -3.25 19.38
N VAL A 346 -54.14 -3.43 18.07
CA VAL A 346 -53.03 -3.52 17.11
C VAL A 346 -53.15 -2.38 16.09
N HIS A 347 -52.13 -1.53 16.05
CA HIS A 347 -51.97 -0.46 15.08
C HIS A 347 -51.09 -0.94 13.93
N ILE A 348 -51.65 -1.07 12.73
CA ILE A 348 -50.90 -1.45 11.53
C ILE A 348 -50.78 -0.22 10.64
N ARG A 349 -49.58 0.34 10.51
CA ARG A 349 -49.30 1.45 9.58
C ARG A 349 -48.93 0.88 8.20
N ILE A 350 -49.48 1.50 7.14
CA ILE A 350 -49.13 1.15 5.76
C ILE A 350 -48.04 2.11 5.29
N VAL A 351 -46.94 1.56 4.83
CA VAL A 351 -45.80 2.27 4.26
C VAL A 351 -45.81 2.05 2.76
N GLU A 352 -45.85 3.15 2.01
CA GLU A 352 -45.68 3.09 0.56
C GLU A 352 -44.25 2.67 0.24
N ILE A 353 -44.09 1.69 -0.65
CA ILE A 353 -42.78 1.28 -1.14
C ILE A 353 -42.41 2.06 -2.40
N ASN A 354 -41.11 2.24 -2.59
CA ASN A 354 -40.54 2.69 -3.85
C ASN A 354 -40.63 1.56 -4.88
N GLN A 355 -41.27 1.79 -6.02
CA GLN A 355 -41.56 0.78 -7.04
C GLN A 355 -40.91 1.10 -8.39
N ASP A 356 -40.84 2.39 -8.73
CA ASP A 356 -40.24 2.89 -9.95
C ASP A 356 -38.90 3.55 -9.61
N LYS A 357 -38.00 3.58 -10.60
CA LYS A 357 -36.70 4.25 -10.48
C LYS A 357 -36.69 5.50 -11.35
N PRO A 358 -35.84 6.52 -11.03
CA PRO A 358 -35.81 7.72 -11.81
C PRO A 358 -35.43 7.45 -13.26
N LYS A 359 -36.02 8.19 -14.19
CA LYS A 359 -35.72 8.12 -15.62
C LYS A 359 -35.30 9.49 -16.11
N PHE A 360 -34.06 9.59 -16.60
CA PHE A 360 -33.57 10.81 -17.24
C PHE A 360 -34.40 11.20 -18.46
N LEU A 361 -34.87 12.45 -18.44
CA LEU A 361 -35.47 13.18 -19.55
C LEU A 361 -34.39 13.98 -20.29
N VAL A 362 -33.44 14.58 -19.55
CA VAL A 362 -32.31 15.33 -20.09
C VAL A 362 -31.03 14.89 -19.35
N PRO A 363 -30.03 14.33 -20.05
CA PRO A 363 -30.09 13.88 -21.44
C PRO A 363 -30.96 12.62 -21.63
N ALA A 364 -31.76 12.59 -22.70
CA ALA A 364 -32.60 11.43 -23.02
C ALA A 364 -31.78 10.20 -23.43
N THR A 365 -30.69 10.42 -24.18
CA THR A 365 -29.82 9.35 -24.70
C THR A 365 -28.79 8.90 -23.66
N PRO A 366 -28.37 7.62 -23.66
CA PRO A 366 -27.42 7.08 -22.68
C PRO A 366 -26.03 7.73 -22.69
N ASN A 367 -25.57 8.17 -23.87
CA ASN A 367 -24.26 8.77 -24.12
C ASN A 367 -24.46 10.12 -24.80
N ALA A 368 -24.94 11.10 -24.06
CA ALA A 368 -25.15 12.42 -24.63
C ALA A 368 -23.83 13.18 -24.73
N THR A 369 -23.77 14.09 -25.69
CA THR A 369 -22.66 14.99 -25.87
C THR A 369 -23.16 16.42 -25.72
N VAL A 370 -22.39 17.25 -25.03
CA VAL A 370 -22.60 18.69 -24.97
C VAL A 370 -21.32 19.39 -25.36
N GLU A 371 -21.45 20.45 -26.14
CA GLU A 371 -20.34 21.25 -26.64
C GLU A 371 -20.37 22.61 -25.93
N ILE A 372 -19.25 23.01 -25.33
CA ILE A 372 -19.09 24.30 -24.67
C ILE A 372 -17.79 24.94 -25.14
N PRO A 373 -17.73 26.28 -25.34
CA PRO A 373 -16.47 26.94 -25.67
C PRO A 373 -15.48 26.80 -24.51
N GLU A 374 -14.19 26.66 -24.79
CA GLU A 374 -13.14 26.78 -23.79
C GLU A 374 -12.92 28.23 -23.32
N ASN A 375 -11.99 28.46 -22.38
CA ASN A 375 -11.57 29.78 -21.92
C ASN A 375 -12.73 30.70 -21.51
N GLN A 376 -13.70 30.13 -20.78
CA GLN A 376 -14.84 30.90 -20.31
C GLN A 376 -14.33 32.05 -19.41
N SER A 377 -14.81 33.27 -19.64
CA SER A 377 -14.26 34.49 -18.99
C SER A 377 -14.30 34.47 -17.46
N VAL A 378 -15.13 33.59 -16.88
CA VAL A 378 -15.20 33.30 -15.45
C VAL A 378 -15.41 31.80 -15.23
N PRO A 379 -14.94 31.24 -14.10
CA PRO A 379 -15.42 29.96 -13.59
C PRO A 379 -16.95 30.01 -13.39
N ASP A 380 -17.59 28.85 -13.25
CA ASP A 380 -19.05 28.70 -13.09
C ASP A 380 -19.90 28.79 -14.37
N PHE A 381 -19.33 28.37 -15.50
CA PHE A 381 -20.05 28.29 -16.76
C PHE A 381 -21.11 27.16 -16.72
N LEU A 382 -22.33 27.44 -17.19
CA LEU A 382 -23.40 26.45 -17.27
C LEU A 382 -23.15 25.46 -18.41
N VAL A 383 -22.96 24.19 -18.06
CA VAL A 383 -22.70 23.11 -19.02
C VAL A 383 -24.01 22.53 -19.54
N LEU A 384 -24.86 22.04 -18.62
CA LEU A 384 -26.13 21.40 -18.95
C LEU A 384 -27.04 21.44 -17.73
N MET A 385 -28.35 21.59 -17.94
CA MET A 385 -29.36 21.38 -16.91
C MET A 385 -29.99 20.01 -17.11
N VAL A 386 -29.69 19.06 -16.22
CA VAL A 386 -30.21 17.70 -16.29
C VAL A 386 -31.58 17.60 -15.65
N SER A 387 -32.38 16.63 -16.09
CA SER A 387 -33.71 16.39 -15.56
C SER A 387 -34.07 14.92 -15.67
N ALA A 388 -34.72 14.39 -14.64
CA ALA A 388 -35.26 13.04 -14.56
C ALA A 388 -36.61 13.07 -13.85
N GLU A 389 -37.48 12.13 -14.22
CA GLU A 389 -38.79 11.92 -13.61
C GLU A 389 -38.83 10.56 -12.91
N ASP A 390 -39.53 10.50 -11.79
CA ASP A 390 -39.91 9.26 -11.14
C ASP A 390 -41.44 9.21 -11.06
N LYS A 391 -42.02 8.02 -11.24
CA LYS A 391 -43.48 7.82 -11.28
C LYS A 391 -44.08 7.64 -9.88
N ASP A 392 -43.25 7.34 -8.89
CA ASP A 392 -43.70 7.21 -7.52
C ASP A 392 -44.21 8.55 -6.95
N ARG A 393 -45.01 8.48 -5.89
CA ARG A 393 -45.58 9.68 -5.24
C ARG A 393 -44.74 10.10 -4.03
N GLY A 394 -44.82 11.38 -3.67
CA GLY A 394 -44.19 11.91 -2.46
C GLY A 394 -42.67 11.84 -2.51
N GLU A 395 -42.04 11.40 -1.42
CA GLU A 395 -40.57 11.27 -1.34
C GLU A 395 -40.03 10.14 -2.22
N ASN A 396 -40.77 9.05 -2.41
CA ASN A 396 -40.37 7.97 -3.32
C ASN A 396 -40.24 8.47 -4.78
N GLY A 397 -41.03 9.48 -5.17
CA GLY A 397 -40.90 10.12 -6.49
C GLY A 397 -39.93 11.32 -6.56
N ARG A 398 -39.31 11.73 -5.44
CA ARG A 398 -38.48 12.94 -5.40
C ARG A 398 -37.07 12.61 -5.87
N VAL A 399 -36.69 13.16 -7.03
CA VAL A 399 -35.38 12.93 -7.64
C VAL A 399 -34.34 13.96 -7.19
N SER A 400 -33.14 13.47 -6.88
CA SER A 400 -31.92 14.26 -6.64
C SER A 400 -30.81 13.87 -7.63
N TYR A 401 -29.96 14.82 -8.00
CA TYR A 401 -28.94 14.64 -9.04
C TYR A 401 -27.52 14.68 -8.48
N TYR A 402 -26.64 13.82 -9.00
CA TYR A 402 -25.25 13.71 -8.57
C TYR A 402 -24.32 13.43 -9.75
N LEU A 403 -23.04 13.75 -9.57
CA LEU A 403 -21.94 13.21 -10.38
C LEU A 403 -21.46 11.93 -9.71
N LYS A 404 -21.05 10.93 -10.49
CA LYS A 404 -20.58 9.64 -9.96
C LYS A 404 -19.08 9.48 -10.20
N VAL A 405 -18.34 9.31 -9.11
CA VAL A 405 -16.89 9.09 -9.10
C VAL A 405 -16.63 7.73 -8.44
N GLY A 406 -16.20 6.75 -9.25
CA GLY A 406 -16.21 5.34 -8.84
C GLY A 406 -17.62 4.90 -8.46
N ASP A 407 -17.79 4.35 -7.26
CA ASP A 407 -19.09 3.93 -6.73
C ASP A 407 -19.79 4.99 -5.86
N THR A 408 -19.21 6.20 -5.75
CA THR A 408 -19.71 7.27 -4.87
C THR A 408 -20.42 8.38 -5.64
N ASN A 409 -21.56 8.82 -5.12
CA ASN A 409 -22.29 9.98 -5.60
C ASN A 409 -21.72 11.25 -4.94
N VAL A 410 -21.33 12.24 -5.73
CA VAL A 410 -20.71 13.50 -5.30
C VAL A 410 -21.41 14.70 -5.94
N GLU A 411 -21.42 15.83 -5.24
CA GLU A 411 -21.93 17.10 -5.77
C GLU A 411 -20.91 17.80 -6.66
N GLU A 412 -19.63 17.48 -6.50
CA GLU A 412 -18.55 18.10 -7.24
C GLU A 412 -17.38 17.15 -7.52
N THR A 413 -16.69 17.45 -8.62
CA THR A 413 -15.42 16.87 -9.05
C THR A 413 -14.36 17.97 -9.03
N GLU A 414 -13.17 17.69 -9.56
CA GLU A 414 -12.13 18.72 -9.74
C GLU A 414 -12.60 19.84 -10.69
N HIS A 415 -13.34 19.49 -11.76
CA HIS A 415 -13.64 20.42 -12.86
C HIS A 415 -15.11 20.84 -12.94
N PHE A 416 -16.03 20.05 -12.38
CA PHE A 416 -17.48 20.27 -12.51
C PHE A 416 -18.19 20.13 -11.17
N ARG A 417 -19.31 20.84 -11.02
CA ARG A 417 -20.26 20.70 -9.93
C ARG A 417 -21.67 20.51 -10.47
N ILE A 418 -22.51 19.78 -9.73
CA ILE A 418 -23.92 19.61 -10.02
C ILE A 418 -24.76 20.07 -8.82
N ASN A 419 -25.81 20.83 -9.09
CA ASN A 419 -26.79 21.16 -8.07
C ASN A 419 -27.77 19.98 -7.88
N THR A 420 -27.83 19.44 -6.66
CA THR A 420 -28.58 18.21 -6.35
C THR A 420 -30.08 18.32 -6.52
N VAL A 421 -30.63 19.54 -6.50
CA VAL A 421 -32.08 19.78 -6.61
C VAL A 421 -32.47 20.22 -8.02
N THR A 422 -31.70 21.11 -8.63
CA THR A 422 -32.04 21.71 -9.94
C THR A 422 -31.46 20.95 -11.13
N GLY A 423 -30.43 20.13 -10.91
CA GLY A 423 -29.72 19.43 -11.99
C GLY A 423 -28.80 20.33 -12.82
N GLU A 424 -28.53 21.57 -12.40
CA GLU A 424 -27.56 22.43 -13.10
C GLU A 424 -26.13 21.88 -12.92
N ILE A 425 -25.48 21.52 -14.03
CA ILE A 425 -24.07 21.19 -14.10
C ILE A 425 -23.30 22.44 -14.51
N ARG A 426 -22.33 22.84 -13.71
CA ARG A 426 -21.47 24.00 -13.98
C ARG A 426 -19.99 23.68 -13.84
N THR A 427 -19.14 24.43 -14.52
CA THR A 427 -17.68 24.31 -14.38
C THR A 427 -17.22 24.90 -13.05
N LYS A 428 -16.18 24.33 -12.44
CA LYS A 428 -15.53 24.87 -11.24
C LYS A 428 -14.29 25.70 -11.55
N VAL A 429 -13.70 25.42 -12.70
CA VAL A 429 -12.49 26.06 -13.22
C VAL A 429 -12.77 26.52 -14.64
N ILE A 430 -11.91 27.41 -15.14
CA ILE A 430 -11.86 27.72 -16.57
C ILE A 430 -11.24 26.51 -17.25
N LEU A 431 -11.90 26.01 -18.30
CA LEU A 431 -11.44 24.83 -19.02
C LEU A 431 -10.63 25.25 -20.25
N ASP A 432 -9.56 24.53 -20.50
CA ASP A 432 -8.60 24.73 -21.59
C ASP A 432 -8.56 23.43 -22.43
N ARG A 433 -8.81 23.55 -23.73
CA ARG A 433 -8.90 22.46 -24.69
C ARG A 433 -7.51 21.95 -25.07
N GLU A 434 -6.50 22.81 -25.18
CA GLU A 434 -5.11 22.44 -25.40
C GLU A 434 -4.57 21.57 -24.25
N GLU A 435 -5.04 21.80 -23.03
CA GLU A 435 -4.78 20.91 -21.89
C GLU A 435 -5.63 19.63 -21.97
N LYS A 436 -6.96 19.76 -22.11
CA LYS A 436 -7.87 18.61 -22.13
C LYS A 436 -9.14 18.87 -22.96
N PRO A 437 -9.25 18.27 -24.16
CA PRO A 437 -10.30 18.62 -25.12
C PRO A 437 -11.70 18.03 -24.79
N LYS A 438 -11.78 17.06 -23.87
CA LYS A 438 -13.06 16.44 -23.49
C LYS A 438 -13.06 15.87 -22.08
N TYR A 439 -14.25 15.84 -21.49
CA TYR A 439 -14.53 15.28 -20.18
C TYR A 439 -15.69 14.28 -20.27
N GLN A 440 -15.58 13.18 -19.53
CA GLN A 440 -16.65 12.18 -19.43
C GLN A 440 -17.19 12.19 -18.01
N LEU A 441 -18.46 12.54 -17.88
CA LEU A 441 -19.18 12.62 -16.61
C LEU A 441 -20.19 11.48 -16.53
N VAL A 442 -20.31 10.87 -15.36
CA VAL A 442 -21.37 9.92 -15.05
C VAL A 442 -22.38 10.64 -14.19
N LEU A 443 -23.57 10.86 -14.72
CA LEU A 443 -24.69 11.48 -14.04
C LEU A 443 -25.50 10.40 -13.33
N ALA A 444 -25.89 10.67 -12.08
CA ALA A 444 -26.78 9.82 -11.32
C ALA A 444 -28.05 10.60 -10.94
N ALA A 445 -29.21 10.06 -11.27
CA ALA A 445 -30.50 10.52 -10.76
C ALA A 445 -31.00 9.48 -9.77
N ARG A 446 -31.22 9.90 -8.53
CA ARG A 446 -31.56 9.03 -7.41
C ARG A 446 -32.82 9.53 -6.73
N ASP A 447 -33.78 8.64 -6.48
CA ASP A 447 -34.98 8.97 -5.73
C ASP A 447 -34.71 9.01 -4.21
N ASN A 448 -35.67 9.51 -3.43
CA ASN A 448 -35.66 9.41 -1.97
C ASN A 448 -36.50 8.21 -1.48
N GLY A 449 -36.49 7.12 -2.24
CA GLY A 449 -37.25 5.91 -1.98
C GLY A 449 -36.93 5.23 -0.65
N SER A 450 -37.98 4.74 0.02
CA SER A 450 -37.89 3.89 1.21
C SER A 450 -38.58 2.53 0.97
N PRO A 451 -38.05 1.39 1.48
CA PRO A 451 -36.81 1.24 2.24
C PRO A 451 -35.54 1.30 1.38
N VAL A 452 -35.67 1.16 0.06
CA VAL A 452 -34.56 1.18 -0.90
C VAL A 452 -34.79 2.32 -1.87
N ALA A 453 -33.81 3.21 -1.97
CA ALA A 453 -33.76 4.23 -3.00
C ALA A 453 -33.22 3.62 -4.30
N PHE A 454 -33.81 3.93 -5.44
CA PHE A 454 -33.28 3.53 -6.74
C PHE A 454 -32.48 4.65 -7.40
N GLU A 455 -31.53 4.24 -8.23
CA GLU A 455 -30.73 5.15 -9.03
C GLU A 455 -30.74 4.75 -10.51
N SER A 456 -30.65 5.76 -11.37
CA SER A 456 -30.37 5.60 -12.80
C SER A 456 -29.11 6.38 -13.16
N LEU A 457 -28.38 5.87 -14.15
CA LEU A 457 -27.13 6.45 -14.61
C LEU A 457 -27.22 6.92 -16.06
N ARG A 458 -26.49 7.99 -16.37
CA ARG A 458 -26.27 8.53 -17.72
C ARG A 458 -24.83 8.95 -17.92
N PHE A 459 -24.30 8.74 -19.12
CA PHE A 459 -22.98 9.24 -19.49
C PHE A 459 -23.15 10.54 -20.28
N LEU A 460 -22.41 11.57 -19.87
CA LEU A 460 -22.34 12.86 -20.54
C LEU A 460 -20.90 13.11 -20.97
N THR A 461 -20.68 13.28 -22.26
CA THR A 461 -19.40 13.75 -22.81
C THR A 461 -19.47 15.25 -23.01
N VAL A 462 -18.64 16.00 -22.28
CA VAL A 462 -18.44 17.43 -22.50
C VAL A 462 -17.27 17.58 -23.46
N ILE A 463 -17.53 18.14 -24.64
CA ILE A 463 -16.49 18.47 -25.64
C ILE A 463 -16.25 19.97 -25.56
N LEU A 464 -14.98 20.36 -25.49
CA LEU A 464 -14.59 21.76 -25.57
C LEU A 464 -14.49 22.16 -27.04
N LEU A 465 -15.18 23.24 -27.40
CA LEU A 465 -15.04 23.91 -28.68
C LEU A 465 -13.85 24.85 -28.61
N ASP A 466 -13.08 24.81 -29.69
CA ASP A 466 -11.87 25.59 -29.89
C ASP A 466 -12.15 27.10 -29.91
N VAL A 467 -11.32 27.85 -29.19
CA VAL A 467 -11.29 29.33 -29.22
C VAL A 467 -9.90 29.75 -29.69
N ASP A 468 -9.82 30.76 -30.56
CA ASP A 468 -8.55 31.32 -31.07
C ASP A 468 -7.82 32.11 -29.97
N ASP A 469 -7.16 31.40 -29.05
CA ASP A 469 -6.41 31.97 -27.93
C ASP A 469 -4.91 31.66 -27.97
N ASN A 470 -4.46 30.76 -28.85
CA ASN A 470 -3.06 30.57 -29.14
C ASN A 470 -2.66 31.36 -30.40
N SER A 471 -1.36 31.40 -30.70
CA SER A 471 -0.85 32.09 -31.88
C SER A 471 0.30 31.31 -32.48
N PRO A 472 0.53 31.38 -33.81
CA PRO A 472 1.54 30.56 -34.44
C PRO A 472 2.94 30.88 -33.91
N GLU A 473 3.63 29.86 -33.43
CA GLU A 473 4.97 29.94 -32.86
C GLU A 473 5.96 29.04 -33.59
N PHE A 474 7.17 29.55 -33.84
CA PHE A 474 8.30 28.73 -34.24
C PHE A 474 8.89 28.03 -33.00
N PRO A 475 9.05 26.69 -33.02
CA PRO A 475 9.68 25.97 -31.93
C PRO A 475 11.09 26.50 -31.65
N ARG A 476 11.39 26.80 -30.39
CA ARG A 476 12.75 27.21 -29.96
C ARG A 476 13.52 26.05 -29.40
N THR A 477 14.10 25.25 -30.29
CA THR A 477 15.11 24.26 -29.90
C THR A 477 16.51 24.79 -30.25
N GLN A 478 17.55 24.32 -29.56
CA GLN A 478 18.94 24.69 -29.85
C GLN A 478 19.35 24.40 -31.32
N THR A 479 18.56 23.63 -32.07
CA THR A 479 18.80 23.22 -33.45
C THR A 479 17.99 23.99 -34.49
N THR A 480 17.03 24.84 -34.09
CA THR A 480 16.05 25.45 -35.02
C THR A 480 16.12 26.97 -35.07
N ASN A 481 16.81 27.64 -34.15
CA ASN A 481 17.01 29.09 -34.20
C ASN A 481 18.49 29.49 -34.08
N PRO A 482 19.11 30.09 -35.11
CA PRO A 482 18.52 30.34 -36.43
C PRO A 482 18.27 29.05 -37.21
N TYR A 483 17.27 29.06 -38.11
CA TYR A 483 17.17 28.04 -39.15
C TYR A 483 18.37 28.22 -40.08
N VAL A 484 19.19 27.19 -40.23
CA VAL A 484 20.37 27.22 -41.11
C VAL A 484 20.12 26.36 -42.33
N PHE A 485 20.12 26.99 -43.51
CA PHE A 485 20.05 26.29 -44.79
C PHE A 485 21.33 26.54 -45.59
N THR A 486 21.76 25.53 -46.33
CA THR A 486 22.86 25.63 -47.28
C THR A 486 22.31 25.58 -48.69
N LEU A 487 22.72 26.53 -49.53
CA LEU A 487 22.34 26.61 -50.93
C LEU A 487 23.60 26.63 -51.79
N GLU A 488 23.72 25.72 -52.73
CA GLU A 488 24.82 25.76 -53.71
C GLU A 488 24.67 26.99 -54.61
N GLU A 489 25.77 27.66 -54.91
CA GLU A 489 25.74 28.79 -55.86
C GLU A 489 25.43 28.34 -57.29
N ASN A 490 25.16 29.29 -58.18
CA ASN A 490 24.80 29.05 -59.58
C ASN A 490 23.53 28.22 -59.82
N LEU A 491 22.79 27.85 -58.77
CA LEU A 491 21.50 27.17 -58.88
C LEU A 491 20.45 28.08 -59.55
N PRO A 492 19.50 27.49 -60.30
CA PRO A 492 18.49 28.25 -61.02
C PRO A 492 17.54 29.00 -60.07
N ILE A 493 16.88 30.02 -60.60
CA ILE A 493 15.74 30.68 -59.93
C ILE A 493 14.68 29.64 -59.54
N ASN A 494 13.97 29.90 -58.43
CA ASN A 494 12.92 29.04 -57.88
C ASN A 494 13.42 27.69 -57.34
N PHE A 495 14.70 27.60 -56.98
CA PHE A 495 15.25 26.43 -56.31
C PHE A 495 14.74 26.36 -54.86
N PRO A 496 14.26 25.19 -54.38
CA PRO A 496 13.84 25.02 -52.99
C PRO A 496 15.05 25.00 -52.05
N ILE A 497 15.06 25.90 -51.07
CA ILE A 497 16.18 26.08 -50.11
C ILE A 497 15.96 25.23 -48.86
N GLY A 498 14.75 25.31 -48.31
CA GLY A 498 14.39 24.69 -47.04
C GLY A 498 12.98 25.06 -46.63
N GLN A 499 12.52 24.58 -45.48
CA GLN A 499 11.18 24.84 -44.98
C GLN A 499 11.26 25.28 -43.52
N VAL A 500 10.60 26.38 -43.19
CA VAL A 500 10.38 26.80 -41.80
C VAL A 500 9.00 26.30 -41.36
N LEU A 501 8.90 25.85 -40.11
CA LEU A 501 7.70 25.22 -39.58
C LEU A 501 7.34 25.86 -38.24
N ALA A 502 6.27 26.64 -38.22
CA ALA A 502 5.61 27.09 -37.01
C ALA A 502 4.47 26.13 -36.64
N GLN A 503 4.02 26.23 -35.40
CA GLN A 503 2.93 25.45 -34.83
C GLN A 503 1.93 26.40 -34.19
N ASP A 504 0.66 26.09 -34.35
CA ASP A 504 -0.43 26.70 -33.59
C ASP A 504 -1.11 25.57 -32.81
N LYS A 505 -1.46 25.83 -31.56
CA LYS A 505 -2.00 24.79 -30.66
C LYS A 505 -3.50 24.61 -30.82
N ASP A 506 -4.16 25.62 -31.39
CA ASP A 506 -5.59 25.60 -31.72
C ASP A 506 -5.89 24.53 -32.78
N VAL A 507 -7.16 24.34 -33.15
CA VAL A 507 -7.57 23.31 -34.12
C VAL A 507 -8.46 23.90 -35.23
N GLY A 508 -8.36 23.29 -36.42
CA GLY A 508 -9.22 23.62 -37.54
C GLY A 508 -8.83 24.95 -38.17
N GLU A 509 -9.77 25.88 -38.28
CA GLU A 509 -9.53 27.19 -38.91
C GLU A 509 -8.67 28.11 -38.05
N ASN A 510 -8.74 28.00 -36.72
CA ASN A 510 -7.94 28.81 -35.79
C ASN A 510 -6.44 28.41 -35.84
N ALA A 511 -6.15 27.14 -36.19
CA ALA A 511 -4.79 26.64 -36.34
C ALA A 511 -4.11 26.95 -37.69
N LEU A 512 -4.75 27.74 -38.56
CA LEU A 512 -4.22 28.00 -39.90
C LEU A 512 -3.03 28.99 -39.85
N ILE A 513 -1.87 28.53 -40.30
CA ILE A 513 -0.63 29.30 -40.25
C ILE A 513 -0.27 29.87 -41.63
N TYR A 514 0.07 31.16 -41.67
CA TYR A 514 0.58 31.84 -42.85
C TYR A 514 1.99 32.40 -42.61
N TYR A 515 2.86 32.27 -43.61
CA TYR A 515 4.28 32.64 -43.56
C TYR A 515 4.59 33.86 -44.43
N TYR A 516 5.37 34.80 -43.90
CA TYR A 516 5.81 36.01 -44.60
C TYR A 516 7.27 36.31 -44.29
N ILE A 517 8.05 36.73 -45.29
CA ILE A 517 9.37 37.29 -45.04
C ILE A 517 9.17 38.76 -44.65
N VAL A 518 9.53 39.13 -43.42
CA VAL A 518 9.28 40.46 -42.86
C VAL A 518 10.53 41.32 -42.75
N ASP A 519 11.71 40.75 -42.99
CA ASP A 519 12.98 41.46 -42.90
C ASP A 519 14.13 40.72 -43.62
N GLY A 520 15.21 41.42 -43.90
CA GLY A 520 16.47 40.86 -44.44
C GLY A 520 16.45 40.44 -45.91
N ASN A 521 15.28 40.46 -46.56
CA ASN A 521 15.12 40.10 -47.98
C ASN A 521 15.31 41.29 -48.92
N PHE A 522 16.37 42.08 -48.69
CA PHE A 522 16.70 43.22 -49.53
C PHE A 522 16.94 42.75 -50.98
N GLY A 523 16.33 43.41 -51.95
CA GLY A 523 16.37 43.01 -53.37
C GLY A 523 15.40 41.89 -53.77
N GLY A 524 14.63 41.34 -52.84
CA GLY A 524 13.63 40.31 -53.15
C GLY A 524 14.24 38.98 -53.59
N ASN A 525 15.42 38.64 -53.07
CA ASN A 525 16.21 37.47 -53.45
C ASN A 525 15.58 36.13 -53.05
N PHE A 526 14.68 36.14 -52.06
CA PHE A 526 14.00 34.96 -51.54
C PHE A 526 12.48 35.12 -51.59
N ARG A 527 11.78 33.99 -51.69
CA ARG A 527 10.33 33.91 -51.54
C ARG A 527 9.96 32.79 -50.57
N VAL A 528 8.96 33.02 -49.73
CA VAL A 528 8.39 31.99 -48.86
C VAL A 528 7.00 31.61 -49.39
N GLU A 529 6.72 30.32 -49.45
CA GLU A 529 5.40 29.83 -49.79
C GLU A 529 4.44 30.00 -48.60
N LYS A 530 3.34 30.73 -48.83
CA LYS A 530 2.47 31.30 -47.81
C LYS A 530 1.89 30.27 -46.81
N THR A 531 1.56 29.06 -47.25
CA THR A 531 0.89 28.05 -46.41
C THR A 531 1.81 26.90 -45.99
N THR A 532 2.97 26.75 -46.64
CA THR A 532 3.88 25.63 -46.38
C THR A 532 5.15 26.07 -45.64
N GLY A 533 5.52 27.35 -45.72
CA GLY A 533 6.78 27.85 -45.16
C GLY A 533 8.01 27.44 -45.96
N VAL A 534 7.85 26.89 -47.17
CA VAL A 534 8.97 26.51 -48.05
C VAL A 534 9.62 27.78 -48.61
N LEU A 535 10.90 27.95 -48.31
CA LEU A 535 11.75 29.01 -48.86
C LEU A 535 12.32 28.59 -50.21
N ARG A 536 12.29 29.51 -51.16
CA ARG A 536 12.78 29.32 -52.52
C ARG A 536 13.64 30.51 -52.95
N SER A 537 14.62 30.24 -53.79
CA SER A 537 15.40 31.29 -54.44
C SER A 537 14.52 32.07 -55.42
N ASN A 538 14.75 33.38 -55.52
CA ASN A 538 14.13 34.25 -56.52
C ASN A 538 15.18 34.84 -57.49
N THR A 539 16.45 34.50 -57.28
CA THR A 539 17.58 34.79 -58.16
C THR A 539 18.58 33.62 -58.10
N SER A 540 19.57 33.61 -59.00
CA SER A 540 20.80 32.83 -58.82
C SER A 540 21.73 33.56 -57.84
N PHE A 541 22.54 32.81 -57.10
CA PHE A 541 23.50 33.34 -56.14
C PHE A 541 24.93 33.01 -56.57
N ASP A 542 25.84 33.89 -56.20
CA ASP A 542 27.29 33.81 -56.38
C ASP A 542 27.90 34.03 -54.98
N ARG A 543 28.71 33.08 -54.53
CA ARG A 543 29.32 33.08 -53.20
C ARG A 543 30.48 34.08 -53.13
N GLU A 544 31.22 34.29 -54.21
CA GLU A 544 32.30 35.29 -54.27
C GLU A 544 31.74 36.71 -54.13
N GLU A 545 30.50 36.93 -54.54
CA GLU A 545 29.76 38.17 -54.25
C GLU A 545 29.27 38.22 -52.80
N ARG A 546 28.57 37.17 -52.31
CA ARG A 546 28.02 37.13 -50.95
C ARG A 546 27.85 35.72 -50.39
N GLU A 547 28.61 35.43 -49.34
CA GLU A 547 28.68 34.10 -48.70
C GLU A 547 27.43 33.69 -47.90
N TYR A 548 26.63 34.64 -47.39
CA TYR A 548 25.39 34.31 -46.69
C TYR A 548 24.37 35.45 -46.67
N TYR A 549 23.12 35.05 -46.41
CA TYR A 549 21.98 35.92 -46.22
C TYR A 549 21.30 35.61 -44.89
N GLU A 550 20.79 36.64 -44.21
CA GLU A 550 19.95 36.51 -43.02
C GLU A 550 18.61 37.18 -43.29
N ILE A 551 17.53 36.40 -43.23
CA ILE A 551 16.15 36.88 -43.39
C ILE A 551 15.33 36.55 -42.15
N VAL A 552 14.25 37.28 -41.92
CA VAL A 552 13.30 36.96 -40.85
C VAL A 552 11.96 36.59 -41.44
N VAL A 553 11.48 35.41 -41.06
CA VAL A 553 10.16 34.90 -41.44
C VAL A 553 9.22 35.04 -40.25
N LYS A 554 8.01 35.53 -40.50
CA LYS A 554 6.91 35.59 -39.54
C LYS A 554 5.89 34.49 -39.85
N ALA A 555 5.40 33.82 -38.81
CA ALA A 555 4.19 33.01 -38.81
C ALA A 555 3.02 33.81 -38.20
N THR A 556 1.83 33.70 -38.77
CA THR A 556 0.64 34.43 -38.27
C THR A 556 -0.64 33.76 -38.76
N SER A 557 -1.72 33.87 -37.97
CA SER A 557 -3.06 33.41 -38.37
C SER A 557 -3.73 34.34 -39.38
N ASN A 558 -3.15 35.53 -39.66
CA ASN A 558 -3.70 36.48 -40.62
C ASN A 558 -3.24 36.19 -42.07
N PRO A 559 -4.14 35.79 -42.98
CA PRO A 559 -3.82 35.59 -44.39
C PRO A 559 -3.51 36.87 -45.16
N ASP A 560 -3.79 38.06 -44.63
CA ASP A 560 -3.57 39.35 -45.32
C ASP A 560 -2.57 40.23 -44.55
N TYR A 561 -1.55 39.61 -43.95
CA TYR A 561 -0.52 40.32 -43.21
C TYR A 561 0.27 41.29 -44.11
N ILE A 562 0.28 42.57 -43.73
CA ILE A 562 1.00 43.62 -44.47
C ILE A 562 2.46 43.66 -44.02
N VAL A 563 3.36 43.37 -44.95
CA VAL A 563 4.81 43.52 -44.74
C VAL A 563 5.22 44.96 -45.08
N TYR A 564 5.85 45.65 -44.13
CA TYR A 564 6.45 46.96 -44.37
C TYR A 564 7.92 46.78 -44.78
N GLU A 565 8.22 46.93 -46.06
CA GLU A 565 9.59 46.86 -46.58
C GLU A 565 10.42 48.05 -46.06
N ARG A 566 11.62 47.78 -45.53
CA ARG A 566 12.62 48.81 -45.25
C ARG A 566 13.53 48.94 -46.46
N GLU A 567 13.67 50.15 -46.98
CA GLU A 567 14.40 50.43 -48.23
C GLU A 567 15.94 50.46 -48.07
N GLU A 568 16.51 50.35 -46.86
CA GLU A 568 17.96 50.52 -46.64
C GLU A 568 18.70 49.25 -46.21
N GLU A 569 19.80 48.98 -46.93
CA GLU A 569 20.80 47.93 -46.68
C GLU A 569 21.88 48.37 -45.65
N GLN A 570 21.52 49.19 -44.66
CA GLN A 570 22.46 49.51 -43.57
C GLN A 570 22.63 48.26 -42.72
N GLY A 571 23.80 47.61 -42.86
CA GLY A 571 24.12 46.32 -42.27
C GLY A 571 23.65 46.14 -40.83
N PHE A 572 23.24 44.91 -40.52
CA PHE A 572 22.78 44.47 -39.20
C PHE A 572 23.69 45.00 -38.07
N SER A 573 23.31 46.13 -37.45
CA SER A 573 24.01 46.57 -36.25
C SER A 573 23.75 45.55 -35.14
N ALA A 574 24.74 45.27 -34.30
CA ALA A 574 24.57 44.40 -33.14
C ALA A 574 23.47 44.89 -32.17
N ALA A 575 23.07 46.17 -32.23
CA ALA A 575 21.96 46.73 -31.46
C ALA A 575 20.57 46.40 -32.02
N SER A 576 20.49 45.92 -33.27
CA SER A 576 19.24 45.45 -33.92
C SER A 576 18.94 43.97 -33.66
N ARG A 577 19.85 43.23 -33.02
CA ARG A 577 19.67 41.83 -32.61
C ARG A 577 18.71 41.67 -31.42
N SER A 578 18.40 42.75 -30.69
CA SER A 578 17.57 42.68 -29.48
C SER A 578 16.07 42.48 -29.73
N TYR A 579 15.59 42.60 -30.97
CA TYR A 579 14.15 42.70 -31.23
C TYR A 579 13.42 41.35 -31.47
N ARG A 580 14.09 40.19 -31.50
CA ARG A 580 13.46 38.96 -32.05
C ARG A 580 13.80 37.62 -31.38
N GLU A 581 14.45 37.64 -30.21
CA GLU A 581 14.60 36.42 -29.41
C GLU A 581 13.44 36.19 -28.44
N GLU A 582 12.44 37.08 -28.34
CA GLU A 582 11.27 36.89 -27.45
C GLU A 582 9.97 36.65 -28.23
N ASP A 583 9.79 37.29 -29.39
CA ASP A 583 8.65 37.03 -30.27
C ASP A 583 8.76 35.63 -30.92
N LEU A 584 7.89 34.71 -30.49
CA LEU A 584 7.86 33.33 -30.98
C LEU A 584 7.24 33.22 -32.39
N SER A 585 6.54 34.26 -32.85
CA SER A 585 6.01 34.31 -34.22
C SER A 585 7.08 34.58 -35.27
N LEU A 586 8.33 34.86 -34.86
CA LEU A 586 9.43 35.23 -35.75
C LEU A 586 10.55 34.17 -35.71
N ALA A 587 11.04 33.79 -36.89
CA ALA A 587 12.21 32.92 -37.07
C ALA A 587 13.31 33.65 -37.83
N LEU A 588 14.53 33.62 -37.30
CA LEU A 588 15.73 34.02 -38.03
C LEU A 588 16.17 32.86 -38.92
N VAL A 589 16.33 33.13 -40.22
CA VAL A 589 16.80 32.15 -41.20
C VAL A 589 18.13 32.62 -41.78
N ARG A 590 19.17 31.83 -41.59
CA ARG A 590 20.49 32.01 -42.19
C ARG A 590 20.65 31.06 -43.37
N ILE A 591 20.89 31.63 -44.54
CA ILE A 591 21.11 30.89 -45.78
C ILE A 591 22.58 31.07 -46.15
N THR A 592 23.38 30.02 -46.01
CA THR A 592 24.80 30.01 -46.39
C THR A 592 24.93 29.52 -47.82
N ILE A 593 25.65 30.27 -48.65
CA ILE A 593 25.93 29.87 -50.03
C ILE A 593 27.17 28.97 -50.01
N SER A 594 27.04 27.74 -50.52
CA SER A 594 28.18 26.82 -50.61
C SER A 594 28.91 26.98 -51.93
N ASP A 595 30.22 27.00 -51.82
CA ASP A 595 31.19 27.18 -52.90
C ASP A 595 31.13 26.04 -53.93
N VAL A 596 31.15 26.42 -55.19
CA VAL A 596 31.36 25.57 -56.37
C VAL A 596 32.67 26.02 -56.99
N ASN A 597 33.49 25.07 -57.43
CA ASN A 597 34.71 25.40 -58.17
C ASN A 597 34.34 26.01 -59.53
N ASP A 598 34.11 27.33 -59.59
CA ASP A 598 33.73 28.10 -60.77
C ASP A 598 34.63 29.32 -61.08
N ASN A 599 35.65 29.63 -60.26
CA ASN A 599 36.75 30.54 -60.60
C ASN A 599 38.11 29.83 -60.81
N ALA A 600 38.91 30.28 -61.78
CA ALA A 600 40.25 29.73 -62.01
C ALA A 600 41.33 30.51 -61.23
N PRO A 601 42.46 29.89 -60.82
CA PRO A 601 43.52 30.60 -60.16
C PRO A 601 44.12 31.64 -61.11
N LYS A 602 44.66 32.73 -60.58
CA LYS A 602 45.24 33.82 -61.36
C LYS A 602 46.57 34.27 -60.77
N PHE A 603 47.62 34.26 -61.58
CA PHE A 603 48.93 34.80 -61.16
C PHE A 603 48.85 36.29 -60.89
N LEU A 604 49.52 36.75 -59.82
CA LEU A 604 49.60 38.16 -59.45
C LEU A 604 50.37 39.01 -60.48
N ASN A 605 51.33 38.41 -61.18
CA ASN A 605 52.11 39.04 -62.25
C ASN A 605 52.29 38.07 -63.43
N ASP A 606 52.36 38.59 -64.65
CA ASP A 606 52.84 37.86 -65.83
C ASP A 606 53.43 38.87 -66.83
N PRO A 607 54.75 38.85 -67.13
CA PRO A 607 55.76 37.90 -66.64
C PRO A 607 56.33 38.26 -65.27
N TYR A 608 56.87 37.26 -64.56
CA TYR A 608 57.81 37.45 -63.47
C TYR A 608 59.23 37.63 -64.00
N LEU A 609 60.01 38.51 -63.39
CA LEU A 609 61.37 38.84 -63.81
C LEU A 609 62.36 38.51 -62.69
N ALA A 610 63.49 37.87 -63.02
CA ALA A 610 64.56 37.58 -62.07
C ALA A 610 65.94 37.65 -62.74
N GLY A 611 66.95 38.09 -61.99
CA GLY A 611 68.35 37.95 -62.37
C GLY A 611 69.07 37.01 -61.43
N ILE A 612 69.99 36.24 -61.98
CA ILE A 612 70.84 35.33 -61.22
C ILE A 612 72.31 35.56 -61.57
N ARG A 613 73.17 35.53 -60.55
CA ARG A 613 74.62 35.63 -60.73
C ARG A 613 75.20 34.29 -61.21
N THR A 614 76.26 34.32 -62.02
CA THR A 614 76.98 33.10 -62.47
C THR A 614 77.51 32.23 -61.31
N SER A 615 77.78 32.84 -60.15
CA SER A 615 78.27 32.18 -58.93
C SER A 615 77.19 31.59 -58.01
N MET A 616 75.94 31.53 -58.47
CA MET A 616 74.81 30.96 -57.70
C MET A 616 74.98 29.45 -57.47
N GLN A 617 74.65 28.98 -56.26
CA GLN A 617 74.77 27.57 -55.86
C GLN A 617 73.47 26.79 -56.09
N VAL A 618 73.57 25.45 -56.15
CA VAL A 618 72.40 24.56 -56.21
C VAL A 618 71.56 24.75 -54.95
N GLY A 619 70.26 24.96 -55.11
CA GLY A 619 69.30 25.22 -54.04
C GLY A 619 69.03 26.70 -53.76
N ASP A 620 69.82 27.62 -54.30
CA ASP A 620 69.58 29.06 -54.13
C ASP A 620 68.24 29.47 -54.79
N LEU A 621 67.54 30.43 -54.18
CA LEU A 621 66.28 30.98 -54.69
C LEU A 621 66.50 31.85 -55.94
N VAL A 622 65.79 31.55 -57.02
CA VAL A 622 65.82 32.27 -58.30
C VAL A 622 64.68 33.29 -58.37
N ALA A 623 63.45 32.83 -58.12
CA ALA A 623 62.26 33.66 -58.16
C ALA A 623 61.17 33.04 -57.28
N ALA A 624 60.22 33.83 -56.80
CA ALA A 624 59.01 33.34 -56.16
C ALA A 624 57.80 33.83 -56.98
N VAL A 625 56.95 32.90 -57.39
CA VAL A 625 55.69 33.20 -58.09
C VAL A 625 54.51 33.04 -57.15
N SER A 626 53.46 33.83 -57.37
CA SER A 626 52.23 33.75 -56.59
C SER A 626 50.99 33.89 -57.47
N ALA A 627 49.97 33.10 -57.17
CA ALA A 627 48.63 33.14 -57.74
C ALA A 627 47.60 33.20 -56.61
N VAL A 628 46.38 33.60 -56.95
CA VAL A 628 45.22 33.65 -56.05
C VAL A 628 44.02 33.02 -56.74
N ASP A 629 43.16 32.36 -55.97
CA ASP A 629 41.91 31.78 -56.42
C ASP A 629 40.78 32.33 -55.53
N PRO A 630 39.70 32.92 -56.10
CA PRO A 630 38.55 33.41 -55.34
C PRO A 630 37.77 32.31 -54.60
N ASP A 631 37.80 31.08 -55.10
CA ASP A 631 37.07 29.94 -54.53
C ASP A 631 37.63 29.58 -53.14
N VAL A 632 36.83 28.92 -52.29
CA VAL A 632 37.20 28.61 -50.90
C VAL A 632 37.45 27.12 -50.67
N GLY A 633 38.30 26.81 -49.70
CA GLY A 633 38.60 25.45 -49.29
C GLY A 633 39.44 24.70 -50.33
N GLU A 634 39.01 23.50 -50.70
CA GLU A 634 39.72 22.69 -51.70
C GLU A 634 39.52 23.23 -53.14
N ASN A 635 38.46 24.00 -53.39
CA ASN A 635 38.18 24.59 -54.70
C ASN A 635 39.19 25.70 -55.02
N GLY A 636 39.48 26.58 -54.06
CA GLY A 636 40.54 27.60 -54.20
C GLY A 636 41.98 27.09 -54.05
N ARG A 637 42.19 25.78 -53.93
CA ARG A 637 43.52 25.18 -53.69
C ARG A 637 44.15 24.73 -55.01
N PHE A 638 45.40 25.13 -55.23
CA PHE A 638 46.17 24.79 -56.43
C PHE A 638 47.65 24.56 -56.11
N GLU A 639 48.35 23.88 -57.03
CA GLU A 639 49.78 23.59 -56.92
C GLU A 639 50.55 24.19 -58.10
N TYR A 640 51.78 24.67 -57.84
CA TYR A 640 52.67 25.17 -58.89
C TYR A 640 53.50 24.06 -59.54
N ARG A 641 53.69 24.16 -60.85
CA ARG A 641 54.59 23.28 -61.61
C ARG A 641 55.27 24.00 -62.76
N LEU A 642 56.43 23.48 -63.18
CA LEU A 642 57.13 23.95 -64.37
C LEU A 642 56.64 23.17 -65.59
N ASP A 643 55.91 23.85 -66.49
CA ASP A 643 55.38 23.27 -67.73
C ASP A 643 56.46 23.21 -68.83
N ALA A 644 57.35 24.22 -68.92
CA ALA A 644 58.42 24.26 -69.92
C ALA A 644 59.57 25.19 -69.52
N ILE A 645 60.79 24.89 -69.98
CA ILE A 645 61.97 25.75 -69.82
C ILE A 645 62.60 25.96 -71.19
N ARG A 646 62.90 27.21 -71.54
CA ARG A 646 63.54 27.60 -72.80
C ARG A 646 64.82 28.38 -72.49
N LEU A 647 65.95 27.95 -73.06
CA LEU A 647 67.24 28.63 -72.97
C LEU A 647 67.48 29.47 -74.23
N PHE A 648 67.96 30.69 -74.06
CA PHE A 648 68.41 31.57 -75.14
C PHE A 648 69.85 31.99 -74.86
N ARG A 649 70.75 31.77 -75.82
CA ARG A 649 72.15 32.17 -75.74
C ARG A 649 72.41 33.41 -76.60
N PRO A 650 73.35 34.29 -76.23
CA PRO A 650 73.73 35.43 -77.05
C PRO A 650 74.17 35.00 -78.46
N GLY A 651 73.73 35.73 -79.48
CA GLY A 651 74.09 35.48 -80.88
C GLY A 651 73.42 34.27 -81.54
N VAL A 652 72.58 33.50 -80.84
CA VAL A 652 71.80 32.37 -81.40
C VAL A 652 70.35 32.80 -81.58
N SER A 653 69.86 32.78 -82.83
CA SER A 653 68.47 33.11 -83.14
C SER A 653 67.54 31.94 -82.77
N GLY A 654 66.83 32.05 -81.64
CA GLY A 654 65.83 31.07 -81.17
C GLY A 654 66.22 30.31 -79.88
N SER A 655 65.26 29.59 -79.30
CA SER A 655 65.47 28.83 -78.06
C SER A 655 66.14 27.47 -78.32
N VAL A 656 67.09 27.06 -77.47
CA VAL A 656 67.70 25.73 -77.49
C VAL A 656 66.79 24.73 -76.77
N ARG A 657 66.52 23.56 -77.38
CA ARG A 657 65.77 22.45 -76.77
C ARG A 657 66.43 21.09 -77.08
N PRO A 658 66.41 20.10 -76.16
CA PRO A 658 66.00 20.18 -74.76
C PRO A 658 67.16 20.64 -73.86
N VAL A 659 66.83 21.39 -72.81
CA VAL A 659 67.80 21.80 -71.78
C VAL A 659 67.53 20.95 -70.54
N PRO A 660 68.51 20.24 -69.97
CA PRO A 660 68.32 19.54 -68.70
C PRO A 660 67.87 20.54 -67.63
N SER A 661 66.83 20.20 -66.84
CA SER A 661 66.11 21.13 -65.96
C SER A 661 67.08 21.91 -65.04
N PRO A 662 67.42 23.17 -65.34
CA PRO A 662 68.35 23.95 -64.53
C PRO A 662 67.64 24.53 -63.29
N PHE A 663 66.31 24.37 -63.20
CA PHE A 663 65.48 24.91 -62.15
C PHE A 663 64.51 23.86 -61.62
N ASN A 664 64.19 23.95 -60.33
CA ASN A 664 63.08 23.25 -59.69
C ASN A 664 62.06 24.27 -59.21
N ILE A 665 60.80 23.86 -59.05
CA ILE A 665 59.76 24.65 -58.39
C ILE A 665 59.14 23.82 -57.27
N SER A 666 58.93 24.43 -56.11
CA SER A 666 58.19 23.84 -55.00
C SER A 666 56.69 24.14 -55.10
N SER A 667 55.87 23.38 -54.37
CA SER A 667 54.42 23.53 -54.36
C SER A 667 53.91 24.87 -53.83
N ASP A 668 54.78 25.67 -53.19
CA ASP A 668 54.51 27.03 -52.70
C ASP A 668 54.99 28.14 -53.66
N GLY A 669 55.50 27.77 -54.85
CA GLY A 669 55.83 28.73 -55.91
C GLY A 669 57.26 29.27 -55.87
N HIS A 670 58.15 28.75 -55.01
CA HIS A 670 59.57 29.10 -55.02
C HIS A 670 60.33 28.32 -56.12
N ILE A 671 61.01 29.05 -56.98
CA ILE A 671 61.85 28.51 -58.05
C ILE A 671 63.30 28.54 -57.57
N THR A 672 63.98 27.40 -57.58
CA THR A 672 65.38 27.26 -57.11
C THR A 672 66.29 26.73 -58.20
N ALA A 673 67.58 27.05 -58.10
CA ALA A 673 68.61 26.53 -59.00
C ALA A 673 68.82 25.02 -58.77
N ALA A 674 68.65 24.20 -59.80
CA ALA A 674 68.88 22.75 -59.73
C ALA A 674 70.30 22.34 -60.17
N GLN A 675 71.06 23.26 -60.78
CA GLN A 675 72.42 23.05 -61.27
C GLN A 675 73.28 24.30 -61.04
N LEU A 676 74.60 24.19 -61.24
CA LEU A 676 75.50 25.35 -61.23
C LEU A 676 75.24 26.25 -62.44
N MET A 677 75.09 27.56 -62.20
CA MET A 677 74.69 28.52 -63.25
C MET A 677 75.86 29.00 -64.12
N ALA A 678 77.10 28.80 -63.69
CA ALA A 678 78.31 29.20 -64.43
C ALA A 678 78.41 28.58 -65.84
N GLN A 679 77.77 27.43 -66.11
CA GLN A 679 77.76 26.80 -67.43
C GLN A 679 76.83 27.46 -68.45
N TYR A 680 76.00 28.42 -68.01
CA TYR A 680 75.01 29.13 -68.83
C TYR A 680 75.34 30.62 -68.91
N ASP A 681 76.62 30.96 -68.88
CA ASP A 681 77.09 32.33 -68.85
C ASP A 681 76.50 33.17 -69.99
N HIS A 682 76.09 34.40 -69.66
CA HIS A 682 75.35 35.35 -70.50
C HIS A 682 74.04 34.85 -71.12
N ALA A 683 73.53 33.67 -70.74
CA ALA A 683 72.27 33.17 -71.26
C ALA A 683 71.07 33.72 -70.49
N ARG A 684 69.89 33.58 -71.08
CA ARG A 684 68.60 33.83 -70.41
C ARG A 684 67.69 32.61 -70.53
N PHE A 685 66.80 32.48 -69.56
CA PHE A 685 65.78 31.45 -69.53
C PHE A 685 64.38 32.06 -69.53
N GLU A 686 63.47 31.39 -70.21
CA GLU A 686 62.03 31.62 -70.11
C GLU A 686 61.40 30.33 -69.57
N LEU A 687 60.90 30.41 -68.34
CA LEU A 687 60.19 29.32 -67.67
C LEU A 687 58.69 29.56 -67.82
N ARG A 688 57.94 28.53 -68.23
CA ARG A 688 56.48 28.53 -68.14
C ARG A 688 56.08 27.84 -66.86
N VAL A 689 55.47 28.59 -65.96
CA VAL A 689 54.95 28.09 -64.69
C VAL A 689 53.44 27.97 -64.80
N ALA A 690 52.89 26.88 -64.30
CA ALA A 690 51.46 26.66 -64.22
C ALA A 690 51.03 26.53 -62.76
N ALA A 691 49.94 27.20 -62.39
CA ALA A 691 49.21 26.98 -61.15
C ALA A 691 47.97 26.14 -61.51
N LYS A 692 47.88 24.91 -61.00
CA LYS A 692 46.82 23.96 -61.33
C LYS A 692 46.01 23.62 -60.09
N GLU A 693 44.69 23.79 -60.17
CA GLU A 693 43.75 23.41 -59.12
C GLU A 693 43.82 21.92 -58.78
N VAL A 694 43.54 21.62 -57.51
CA VAL A 694 43.44 20.25 -56.99
C VAL A 694 42.02 19.71 -57.03
N ALA A 695 41.00 20.57 -57.06
CA ALA A 695 39.59 20.20 -57.18
C ALA A 695 39.14 20.11 -58.65
N SER A 696 38.08 19.35 -58.90
CA SER A 696 37.45 19.26 -60.23
C SER A 696 36.41 20.39 -60.39
N PRO A 697 36.33 21.06 -61.55
CA PRO A 697 37.14 20.87 -62.76
C PRO A 697 38.56 21.43 -62.59
N PHE A 698 39.60 20.64 -62.88
CA PHE A 698 41.00 21.04 -62.63
C PHE A 698 41.48 22.16 -63.55
N ARG A 699 41.21 23.43 -63.24
CA ARG A 699 41.63 24.55 -64.09
C ARG A 699 43.08 24.93 -63.81
N VAL A 700 43.65 25.63 -64.79
CA VAL A 700 45.08 25.92 -64.83
C VAL A 700 45.30 27.33 -65.32
N ALA A 701 45.96 28.16 -64.51
CA ALA A 701 46.59 29.39 -64.97
C ALA A 701 48.05 29.16 -65.31
N LYS A 702 48.57 30.00 -66.22
CA LYS A 702 49.95 29.96 -66.67
C LYS A 702 50.54 31.36 -66.61
N ALA A 703 51.80 31.44 -66.20
CA ALA A 703 52.60 32.66 -66.25
C ALA A 703 54.01 32.35 -66.73
N THR A 704 54.71 33.38 -67.18
CA THR A 704 56.07 33.28 -67.68
C THR A 704 57.05 33.88 -66.67
N VAL A 705 58.14 33.19 -66.38
CA VAL A 705 59.26 33.72 -65.58
C VAL A 705 60.46 33.90 -66.50
N LYS A 706 60.92 35.14 -66.65
CA LYS A 706 62.13 35.45 -67.41
C LYS A 706 63.31 35.58 -66.44
N VAL A 707 64.37 34.82 -66.69
CA VAL A 707 65.55 34.76 -65.85
C VAL A 707 66.79 35.13 -66.66
N TRP A 708 67.54 36.14 -66.24
CA TRP A 708 68.80 36.54 -66.88
C TRP A 708 70.00 36.17 -66.02
N ILE A 709 71.05 35.63 -66.64
CA ILE A 709 72.32 35.36 -65.97
C ILE A 709 73.24 36.55 -66.17
N TYR A 710 73.61 37.21 -65.07
CA TYR A 710 74.41 38.44 -65.10
C TYR A 710 75.81 38.25 -64.48
N GLU A 711 76.76 39.04 -64.98
CA GLU A 711 78.11 39.19 -64.43
C GLU A 711 78.25 40.42 -63.53
N GLN A 712 79.36 40.52 -62.79
CA GLN A 712 79.61 41.65 -61.88
C GLN A 712 79.66 43.02 -62.60
N ASN A 713 80.09 43.05 -63.86
CA ASN A 713 80.18 44.26 -64.70
C ASN A 713 78.83 44.73 -65.28
N GLN A 714 77.73 44.04 -64.97
CA GLN A 714 76.36 44.36 -65.40
C GLN A 714 75.44 44.76 -64.24
N LEU A 715 75.93 44.68 -63.00
CA LEU A 715 75.15 44.96 -61.80
C LEU A 715 75.37 46.40 -61.34
N VAL A 716 74.27 47.13 -61.17
CA VAL A 716 74.25 48.52 -60.70
C VAL A 716 73.64 48.57 -59.29
N ARG A 717 74.21 49.40 -58.43
CA ARG A 717 73.73 49.64 -57.08
C ARG A 717 73.05 51.01 -57.01
N VAL A 718 71.77 51.01 -56.69
CA VAL A 718 70.94 52.20 -56.47
C VAL A 718 70.77 52.43 -54.98
N ILE A 719 71.20 53.59 -54.49
CA ILE A 719 71.16 53.96 -53.07
C ILE A 719 69.88 54.78 -52.82
N VAL A 720 69.02 54.30 -51.92
CA VAL A 720 67.75 54.94 -51.56
C VAL A 720 67.75 55.29 -50.07
N PRO A 721 67.47 56.54 -49.66
CA PRO A 721 67.49 56.99 -48.27
C PRO A 721 66.19 56.65 -47.54
N GLN A 722 65.72 55.41 -47.68
CA GLN A 722 64.57 54.82 -46.99
C GLN A 722 64.96 53.41 -46.54
N PRO A 723 64.36 52.88 -45.47
CA PRO A 723 64.69 51.54 -44.99
C PRO A 723 64.10 50.46 -45.94
N PRO A 724 64.70 49.26 -46.03
CA PRO A 724 64.32 48.23 -46.99
C PRO A 724 62.83 47.85 -46.96
N GLU A 725 62.17 47.93 -45.80
CA GLU A 725 60.76 47.57 -45.67
C GLU A 725 59.85 48.54 -46.45
N GLU A 726 60.18 49.84 -46.44
CA GLU A 726 59.44 50.86 -47.21
C GLU A 726 59.79 50.82 -48.70
N VAL A 727 61.04 50.51 -49.03
CA VAL A 727 61.49 50.31 -50.42
C VAL A 727 60.80 49.09 -51.04
N HIS A 728 60.65 48.01 -50.27
CA HIS A 728 59.98 46.78 -50.73
C HIS A 728 58.48 47.01 -51.03
N LYS A 729 57.77 47.78 -50.20
CA LYS A 729 56.36 48.16 -50.45
C LYS A 729 56.15 48.91 -51.76
N ARG A 730 57.20 49.56 -52.28
CA ARG A 730 57.15 50.38 -53.49
C ARG A 730 57.97 49.79 -54.65
N LYS A 731 58.30 48.50 -54.59
CA LYS A 731 59.11 47.80 -55.59
C LYS A 731 58.61 48.01 -57.03
N THR A 732 57.29 47.96 -57.24
CA THR A 732 56.66 48.17 -58.56
C THR A 732 56.87 49.59 -59.09
N LEU A 733 56.70 50.60 -58.23
CA LEU A 733 56.91 52.00 -58.59
C LEU A 733 58.39 52.27 -58.91
N ILE A 734 59.32 51.70 -58.13
CA ILE A 734 60.77 51.83 -58.39
C ILE A 734 61.15 51.17 -59.72
N HIS A 735 60.62 49.97 -59.98
CA HIS A 735 60.78 49.28 -61.25
C HIS A 735 60.31 50.15 -62.42
N GLU A 736 59.12 50.75 -62.34
CA GLU A 736 58.57 51.60 -63.40
C GLU A 736 59.44 52.85 -63.65
N ILE A 737 59.81 53.56 -62.59
CA ILE A 737 60.62 54.78 -62.68
C ILE A 737 61.99 54.50 -63.32
N LEU A 738 62.69 53.47 -62.85
CA LEU A 738 64.02 53.13 -63.35
C LEU A 738 63.97 52.53 -64.76
N SER A 739 62.95 51.73 -65.08
CA SER A 739 62.77 51.18 -66.43
C SER A 739 62.51 52.31 -67.44
N ASN A 740 61.68 53.29 -67.09
CA ASN A 740 61.45 54.46 -67.92
C ASN A 740 62.73 55.30 -68.11
N ALA A 741 63.51 55.52 -67.05
CA ALA A 741 64.76 56.28 -67.13
C ALA A 741 65.84 55.59 -67.98
N THR A 742 65.90 54.26 -67.97
CA THR A 742 66.91 53.48 -68.71
C THR A 742 66.46 53.09 -70.11
N ARG A 743 65.17 53.27 -70.47
CA ARG A 743 64.53 52.78 -71.69
C ARG A 743 64.72 51.27 -71.90
N GLY A 744 64.86 50.55 -70.80
CA GLY A 744 65.00 49.10 -70.72
C GLY A 744 64.18 48.56 -69.56
N VAL A 745 64.14 47.24 -69.41
CA VAL A 745 63.46 46.57 -68.31
C VAL A 745 64.43 46.46 -67.13
N VAL A 746 64.13 47.14 -66.04
CA VAL A 746 64.94 47.09 -64.82
C VAL A 746 64.49 45.92 -63.96
N VAL A 747 65.39 45.00 -63.68
CA VAL A 747 65.11 43.88 -62.78
C VAL A 747 65.79 44.17 -61.46
N ILE A 748 65.03 44.05 -60.37
CA ILE A 748 65.52 44.23 -59.01
C ILE A 748 65.94 42.87 -58.47
N ASP A 749 67.24 42.67 -58.36
CA ASP A 749 67.83 41.40 -57.96
C ASP A 749 67.93 41.24 -56.45
N ASP A 750 68.24 42.34 -55.74
CA ASP A 750 68.42 42.29 -54.29
C ASP A 750 68.12 43.65 -53.62
N ILE A 751 67.62 43.61 -52.39
CA ILE A 751 67.31 44.78 -51.57
C ILE A 751 67.97 44.57 -50.21
N ARG A 752 68.99 45.37 -49.89
CA ARG A 752 69.74 45.25 -48.63
C ARG A 752 69.75 46.57 -47.89
N TYR A 753 69.99 46.52 -46.58
CA TYR A 753 70.36 47.73 -45.85
C TYR A 753 71.64 48.33 -46.43
N HIS A 754 71.67 49.64 -46.57
CA HIS A 754 72.82 50.36 -47.12
C HIS A 754 74.06 50.17 -46.23
N VAL A 755 75.21 49.94 -46.86
CA VAL A 755 76.51 49.92 -46.19
C VAL A 755 77.34 51.10 -46.68
N ASN A 756 77.70 51.99 -45.74
CA ASN A 756 78.46 53.20 -46.07
C ASN A 756 79.94 52.90 -46.37
N GLU A 757 80.68 53.93 -46.81
CA GLU A 757 82.10 53.83 -47.19
C GLU A 757 83.02 53.31 -46.05
N LYS A 758 82.60 53.41 -44.79
CA LYS A 758 83.32 52.87 -43.61
C LYS A 758 82.92 51.43 -43.27
N LYS A 759 82.23 50.72 -44.18
CA LYS A 759 81.68 49.37 -44.01
C LYS A 759 80.69 49.23 -42.83
N LYS A 760 80.02 50.33 -42.42
CA LYS A 760 78.99 50.30 -41.38
C LYS A 760 77.58 50.29 -41.99
N LEU A 761 76.72 49.46 -41.39
CA LEU A 761 75.31 49.32 -41.74
C LEU A 761 74.52 50.59 -41.40
N VAL A 762 73.77 51.14 -42.36
CA VAL A 762 72.87 52.28 -42.18
C VAL A 762 71.44 51.80 -42.37
N ARG A 763 70.76 51.49 -41.26
CA ARG A 763 69.43 50.86 -41.27
C ARG A 763 68.31 51.70 -41.90
N LYS A 764 68.49 53.03 -41.97
CA LYS A 764 67.51 53.95 -42.55
C LYS A 764 67.57 54.03 -44.08
N TRP A 765 68.55 53.39 -44.70
CA TRP A 765 68.87 53.50 -46.12
C TRP A 765 68.97 52.09 -46.73
N THR A 766 68.81 52.01 -48.04
CA THR A 766 68.77 50.77 -48.80
C THR A 766 69.74 50.81 -49.98
N ASP A 767 70.48 49.72 -50.15
CA ASP A 767 71.20 49.38 -51.38
C ASP A 767 70.32 48.43 -52.20
N LEU A 768 69.83 48.93 -53.33
CA LEU A 768 69.05 48.19 -54.31
C LEU A 768 69.99 47.73 -55.43
N TYR A 769 70.13 46.43 -55.61
CA TYR A 769 70.92 45.86 -56.70
C TYR A 769 70.00 45.57 -57.87
N ILE A 770 70.35 46.13 -59.02
CA ILE A 770 69.57 46.01 -60.24
C ILE A 770 70.46 45.64 -61.41
N HIS A 771 69.86 45.00 -62.40
CA HIS A 771 70.36 44.98 -63.75
C HIS A 771 69.31 45.52 -64.71
N VAL A 772 69.77 45.89 -65.91
CA VAL A 772 68.90 46.47 -66.93
C VAL A 772 69.01 45.64 -68.20
N VAL A 773 67.85 45.26 -68.72
CA VAL A 773 67.73 44.51 -69.97
C VAL A 773 67.23 45.48 -71.04
N ASN A 774 67.91 45.57 -72.18
CA ASN A 774 67.49 46.44 -73.27
C ASN A 774 66.26 45.86 -74.02
N ASN A 775 65.75 46.61 -75.00
CA ASN A 775 64.59 46.20 -75.81
C ASN A 775 64.84 44.98 -76.71
N GLN A 776 66.08 44.47 -76.77
CA GLN A 776 66.48 43.26 -77.50
C GLN A 776 66.62 42.05 -76.56
N ASP A 777 66.16 42.16 -75.30
CA ASP A 777 66.31 41.15 -74.23
C ASP A 777 67.78 40.87 -73.82
N GLU A 778 68.72 41.79 -74.12
CA GLU A 778 70.14 41.69 -73.76
C GLU A 778 70.51 42.56 -72.54
N MET A 779 71.46 42.09 -71.74
CA MET A 779 71.94 42.77 -70.53
C MET A 779 72.78 44.00 -70.88
N MET A 780 72.42 45.16 -70.33
CA MET A 780 73.21 46.39 -70.49
C MET A 780 74.44 46.38 -69.59
N LEU A 781 75.57 46.87 -70.11
CA LEU A 781 76.79 47.07 -69.31
C LEU A 781 76.65 48.31 -68.41
N ILE A 782 77.34 48.34 -67.26
CA ILE A 782 77.29 49.47 -66.31
C ILE A 782 77.43 50.86 -66.97
N PRO A 783 78.38 51.11 -67.89
CA PRO A 783 78.51 52.43 -68.54
C PRO A 783 77.26 52.84 -69.31
N GLN A 784 76.61 51.89 -69.99
CA GLN A 784 75.38 52.14 -70.76
C GLN A 784 74.20 52.47 -69.85
N VAL A 785 74.12 51.79 -68.68
CA VAL A 785 73.06 52.05 -67.70
C VAL A 785 73.24 53.43 -67.06
N LEU A 786 74.46 53.78 -66.66
CA LEU A 786 74.76 55.09 -66.05
C LEU A 786 74.52 56.22 -67.06
N GLU A 787 74.94 56.07 -68.32
CA GLU A 787 74.68 57.04 -69.39
C GLU A 787 73.18 57.24 -69.64
N ALA A 788 72.40 56.15 -69.67
CA ALA A 788 70.96 56.22 -69.86
C ALA A 788 70.25 56.94 -68.70
N VAL A 789 70.68 56.66 -67.47
CA VAL A 789 70.18 57.32 -66.25
C VAL A 789 70.53 58.81 -66.23
N ASP A 790 71.79 59.16 -66.51
CA ASP A 790 72.27 60.56 -66.48
C ASP A 790 71.58 61.39 -67.56
N SER A 791 71.43 60.84 -68.77
CA SER A 791 70.72 61.46 -69.90
C SER A 791 69.24 61.70 -69.60
N ASN A 792 68.63 60.93 -68.70
CA ASN A 792 67.22 61.03 -68.31
C ASN A 792 67.05 61.48 -66.84
N SER A 793 68.05 62.16 -66.25
CA SER A 793 68.07 62.58 -64.84
C SER A 793 66.87 63.46 -64.40
N LYS A 794 66.23 64.19 -65.34
CA LYS A 794 64.96 64.91 -65.10
C LYS A 794 63.80 63.98 -64.69
N VAL A 795 63.70 62.79 -65.30
CA VAL A 795 62.63 61.81 -65.02
C VAL A 795 62.71 61.29 -63.57
N LEU A 796 63.93 61.22 -63.03
CA LEU A 796 64.19 60.75 -61.67
C LEU A 796 64.00 61.84 -60.61
N SER A 797 63.97 63.12 -60.99
CA SER A 797 63.86 64.25 -60.06
C SER A 797 62.44 64.80 -59.89
N ASP A 798 61.53 64.57 -60.85
CA ASP A 798 60.15 65.09 -60.83
C ASP A 798 59.15 64.25 -59.98
N ARG A 799 59.50 63.04 -59.54
CA ARG A 799 58.62 62.16 -58.74
C ARG A 799 58.88 62.35 -57.24
N GLN A 800 57.96 62.96 -56.50
CA GLN A 800 58.09 63.20 -55.04
C GLN A 800 57.96 61.93 -54.17
N GLU A 801 57.53 60.81 -54.74
CA GLU A 801 57.18 59.60 -54.00
C GLU A 801 58.41 58.80 -53.54
N ILE A 802 59.52 58.78 -54.29
CA ILE A 802 60.76 58.08 -53.91
C ILE A 802 61.98 58.88 -54.33
N LYS A 803 62.88 59.16 -53.38
CA LYS A 803 64.11 59.91 -53.63
C LYS A 803 65.28 58.96 -53.86
N ILE A 804 65.84 58.92 -55.07
CA ILE A 804 67.08 58.16 -55.33
C ILE A 804 68.27 59.04 -54.94
N HIS A 805 69.17 58.54 -54.09
CA HIS A 805 70.34 59.30 -53.63
C HIS A 805 71.48 59.24 -54.64
N LYS A 806 71.82 58.03 -55.12
CA LYS A 806 72.92 57.82 -56.07
C LYS A 806 72.74 56.49 -56.80
N ILE A 807 73.21 56.44 -58.04
CA ILE A 807 73.30 55.21 -58.83
C ILE A 807 74.79 55.01 -59.16
N VAL A 808 75.34 53.86 -58.78
CA VAL A 808 76.79 53.59 -58.88
C VAL A 808 77.04 52.14 -59.34
N PRO A 809 78.22 51.84 -59.91
CA PRO A 809 78.66 50.46 -60.09
C PRO A 809 78.55 49.67 -58.77
N ALA A 810 78.04 48.44 -58.84
CA ALA A 810 77.91 47.59 -57.64
C ALA A 810 79.28 47.12 -57.11
N TYR A 811 80.30 47.12 -57.96
CA TYR A 811 81.68 46.76 -57.63
C TYR A 811 82.62 47.91 -58.02
N VAL A 812 83.49 48.32 -57.10
CA VAL A 812 84.51 49.36 -57.30
C VAL A 812 85.85 48.70 -57.02
N ASP A 813 86.63 48.43 -58.07
CA ASP A 813 88.03 48.03 -57.90
C ASP A 813 88.81 49.19 -57.27
N LEU A 814 89.49 48.89 -56.16
CA LEU A 814 90.60 49.70 -55.69
C LEU A 814 91.64 49.73 -56.80
N LEU A 815 92.03 50.93 -57.23
CA LEU A 815 93.24 51.15 -58.02
C LEU A 815 94.41 50.46 -57.31
N ASP A 816 94.97 49.44 -57.94
CA ASP A 816 96.36 49.05 -57.74
C ASP A 816 97.04 48.94 -59.10
N GLU A 817 98.28 49.39 -59.09
CA GLU A 817 99.20 49.72 -60.17
C GLU A 817 99.30 48.68 -61.30
N GLU A 818 99.70 49.17 -62.48
CA GLU A 818 100.11 48.34 -63.63
C GLU A 818 101.03 47.19 -63.18
N PHE A 819 100.49 45.98 -63.21
CA PHE A 819 101.21 44.77 -62.89
C PHE A 819 102.16 44.45 -64.04
N ASP A 820 103.44 44.75 -63.86
CA ASP A 820 104.51 44.41 -64.80
C ASP A 820 104.62 42.88 -64.93
N LEU A 821 104.22 42.36 -66.09
CA LEU A 821 104.27 40.94 -66.44
C LEU A 821 105.70 40.36 -66.30
N ALA A 822 106.75 41.17 -66.39
CA ALA A 822 108.13 40.73 -66.21
C ALA A 822 108.48 40.51 -64.73
N LEU A 823 107.95 41.32 -63.82
CA LEU A 823 108.15 41.17 -62.37
C LEU A 823 107.32 39.99 -61.82
N ALA A 824 106.12 39.79 -62.35
CA ALA A 824 105.25 38.66 -62.02
C ALA A 824 105.86 37.30 -62.41
N ALA A 825 106.51 37.21 -63.58
CA ALA A 825 107.22 36.02 -64.01
C ALA A 825 108.47 35.73 -63.17
N LEU A 826 109.19 36.77 -62.73
CA LEU A 826 110.37 36.65 -61.86
C LEU A 826 109.97 36.18 -60.44
N ILE A 827 108.87 36.70 -59.88
CA ILE A 827 108.35 36.29 -58.58
C ILE A 827 107.80 34.86 -58.64
N ALA A 828 107.08 34.48 -59.71
CA ALA A 828 106.63 33.11 -59.91
C ALA A 828 107.80 32.11 -60.04
N LEU A 829 108.88 32.48 -60.74
CA LEU A 829 110.10 31.67 -60.84
C LEU A 829 110.80 31.54 -59.47
N LEU A 830 110.91 32.63 -58.70
CA LEU A 830 111.50 32.61 -57.36
C LEU A 830 110.67 31.80 -56.36
N VAL A 831 109.34 31.85 -56.44
CA VAL A 831 108.44 31.02 -55.61
C VAL A 831 108.54 29.55 -56.00
N VAL A 832 108.62 29.20 -57.30
CA VAL A 832 108.84 27.82 -57.74
C VAL A 832 110.21 27.30 -57.30
N ILE A 833 111.27 28.11 -57.37
CA ILE A 833 112.61 27.75 -56.87
C ILE A 833 112.59 27.62 -55.34
N PHE A 834 111.91 28.51 -54.62
CA PHE A 834 111.81 28.47 -53.15
C PHE A 834 111.00 27.27 -52.66
N VAL A 835 109.88 26.95 -53.32
CA VAL A 835 109.07 25.73 -53.07
C VAL A 835 109.86 24.49 -53.47
N GLY A 836 110.65 24.53 -54.56
CA GLY A 836 111.59 23.49 -54.96
C GLY A 836 112.70 23.24 -53.93
N ILE A 837 113.29 24.30 -53.36
CA ILE A 837 114.32 24.20 -52.31
C ILE A 837 113.71 23.67 -51.01
N ILE A 838 112.53 24.15 -50.60
CA ILE A 838 111.83 23.64 -49.41
C ILE A 838 111.44 22.18 -49.60
N THR A 839 110.91 21.78 -50.75
CA THR A 839 110.57 20.38 -51.01
C THR A 839 111.81 19.49 -51.09
N MET A 840 112.94 19.97 -51.62
CA MET A 840 114.20 19.23 -51.59
C MET A 840 114.79 19.12 -50.18
N ILE A 841 114.70 20.16 -49.35
CA ILE A 841 115.10 20.13 -47.93
C ILE A 841 114.21 19.15 -47.15
N VAL A 842 112.89 19.17 -47.38
CA VAL A 842 111.95 18.23 -46.75
C VAL A 842 112.23 16.80 -47.22
N CYS A 843 112.46 16.56 -48.52
CA CYS A 843 112.88 15.25 -49.03
C CYS A 843 114.22 14.79 -48.45
N CYS A 844 115.22 15.67 -48.31
CA CYS A 844 116.50 15.34 -47.68
C CYS A 844 116.36 15.07 -46.17
N LEU A 845 115.50 15.80 -45.45
CA LEU A 845 115.20 15.53 -44.05
C LEU A 845 114.41 14.23 -43.87
N CYS A 846 113.47 13.94 -44.78
CA CYS A 846 112.73 12.66 -44.83
C CYS A 846 113.65 11.49 -45.20
N LEU A 847 114.58 11.65 -46.15
CA LEU A 847 115.60 10.65 -46.49
C LEU A 847 116.62 10.47 -45.36
N LYS A 848 117.02 11.54 -44.66
CA LYS A 848 117.87 11.45 -43.47
C LYS A 848 117.15 10.74 -42.33
N LYS A 849 115.83 10.97 -42.16
CA LYS A 849 114.98 10.28 -41.18
C LYS A 849 114.74 8.82 -41.57
N TRP A 850 114.61 8.51 -42.86
CA TRP A 850 114.50 7.13 -43.36
C TRP A 850 115.85 6.38 -43.23
N TYR A 851 116.98 7.04 -43.50
CA TYR A 851 118.33 6.47 -43.35
C TYR A 851 118.74 6.29 -41.88
N THR A 852 118.26 7.14 -40.95
CA THR A 852 118.47 6.94 -39.50
C THR A 852 117.55 5.90 -38.90
N VAL A 853 116.34 5.69 -39.46
CA VAL A 853 115.43 4.61 -39.03
C VAL A 853 115.89 3.24 -39.55
N LYS A 854 116.60 3.16 -40.68
CA LYS A 854 117.11 1.90 -41.28
C LYS A 854 118.50 1.46 -40.81
N ILE A 855 119.11 2.18 -39.87
CA ILE A 855 120.40 1.84 -39.21
C ILE A 855 120.18 1.51 -37.72
N HIS A 856 118.91 1.53 -37.25
CA HIS A 856 118.49 0.99 -35.95
C HIS A 856 117.50 -0.19 -36.06
N GLU A 857 117.34 -0.69 -37.28
CA GLU A 857 117.12 -2.11 -37.61
C GLU A 857 118.42 -2.65 -38.21
#